data_AF-A0A7X7SBX1-F1
#
_entry.id   AF-A0A7X7SBX1-F1
#
_cell.length_a   1.000
_cell.length_b   1.000
_cell.length_c   1.000
_cell.angle_alpha   90.00
_cell.angle_beta   90.00
_cell.angle_gamma   90.00
#
_symmetry.space_group_name_H-M   'P 1'
#
loop_
_entity.id
_entity.type
_entity.pdbx_description
1 polymer ?
#
loop_
_entity_poly.entity_id
_entity_poly.type
_entity_poly.pdbx_seq_one_letter_code
_entity_poly.pdbx_strand_id
1 'polypeptide(L)'
;MTKCRIVSVVRGWWMAAGAGLVLMSSAVRADEGAGAWNAPVTLGLHASENETAGMGDLLIPLFRHDRGLVFVNPRASVNDHDEEEINVGLGVRHLFEGRVPFVLGANAYYDGRWTRHGNRFDQLGLGVEFWSDWVDARANYYLPKDDTALVDVVETETVTETRRVKQDVDTAWGDPYGASHEIRQDQIVRLTLRETVVRETLTQVYENREAALEGWDAEIGLRLPLPGEAFQARVFAGYQYFDHPFGGTRKGAMGRLELRALEGRLLLDAQVYENRELNQTDWRAGARVRLPFEISALAQGRNPFAGAKTAAAGLRARLEEMTIRDPKIQIQKSGYVEDASRRAKAVDSRSTTRRYEAEAAAVIAEGITFVDGATGDDANPGTAEEPKATVQGGVDGVQTSSRLHSMAWPDGEARRVVYVQASDGAYAGAIVTAPDIALLGSGVAIPGFGGKAFGGGARPLVRGTGEGIRVNASADGTAIAGFEITTDGGGTGIFSGSGKVQVVDNVIRDNQRGVLLLSDGEFDSIIEGNRLADNAMAGLQIEATGGAGESFRLAVEDNVFEGGAQGFWGMAEGHEGGEARIAGNTVRDTDDLGLWFRMAAGDDSTGDVTVDVVNNTTVNAGTAMDGVAIYSGLRSEHGEAWLRMADNAVDGAGGRGIYGDARGMLTGNAEVRLIGNRVQNVLDMGIGGRVRSMDGDSRIEATGNVASGGQRGVSIQAFTIGEGNAQALAEANRVEDVADLGVAAVVETGNGEARAAAINNQVERSGGIGIETYAAAEDAVAEAWLVDNRVSDCATVGLAASVEMWGNEAGLAAATGNEADRCGIAGIQVRSRAYAGGNAHVLLENNRAENGEGTGMLALALASPGAQNAVIMATENQANFNAIGGIGLQAFSQDGSSIVMAGMNGTTDNGERGLMIRSEAPQGDAIAYAVQNVSHRNANPGDPMMGGGIFMTVMAENTSLGMALYNQTDDNANEGIRAMVGSVAGEGRLSFLYNQASGNASGGGLGLLDAPVGDVESGYNQATDHLGGDGFGQRLVLTATESLELRGFVNDLQDNRIGLDLTVGDPVVPVPVTFNLVFSSVCRLDNQDVNLRYDGPAAAPLDARGNWWGQFPPDPALIVQVGAGTIDSSDAQPDPPPVP
;
A
#
# COMPACT_ATOMS: atom_id res chain seq x y z
N MET A 1 -36.71 6.66 -61.08
CA MET A 1 -35.32 6.22 -61.35
C MET A 1 -35.12 4.78 -60.84
N THR A 2 -35.91 3.84 -61.34
CA THR A 2 -36.11 2.52 -60.70
C THR A 2 -35.19 1.43 -61.26
N LYS A 3 -34.35 1.75 -62.26
CA LYS A 3 -33.35 0.83 -62.84
C LYS A 3 -31.90 1.07 -62.36
N CYS A 4 -31.65 2.08 -61.51
CA CYS A 4 -30.30 2.36 -60.98
C CYS A 4 -30.05 1.88 -59.53
N ARG A 5 -31.08 1.50 -58.76
CA ARG A 5 -30.90 1.02 -57.36
C ARG A 5 -30.59 -0.47 -57.22
N ILE A 6 -30.92 -1.31 -58.20
CA ILE A 6 -30.52 -2.73 -58.19
C ILE A 6 -29.00 -2.90 -58.38
N VAL A 7 -28.31 -1.90 -58.96
CA VAL A 7 -26.86 -1.92 -59.14
C VAL A 7 -26.11 -1.52 -57.85
N SER A 8 -26.71 -0.75 -56.94
CA SER A 8 -26.08 -0.35 -55.67
C SER A 8 -26.18 -1.41 -54.58
N VAL A 9 -27.29 -2.16 -54.50
CA VAL A 9 -27.45 -3.28 -53.54
C VAL A 9 -26.49 -4.43 -53.91
N VAL A 10 -26.32 -4.72 -55.20
CA VAL A 10 -25.32 -5.68 -55.68
C VAL A 10 -23.90 -5.14 -55.45
N ARG A 11 -23.60 -3.85 -55.68
CA ARG A 11 -22.28 -3.28 -55.37
C ARG A 11 -21.94 -3.26 -53.86
N GLY A 12 -22.92 -3.08 -52.99
CA GLY A 12 -22.75 -3.16 -51.52
C GLY A 12 -22.41 -4.57 -51.05
N TRP A 13 -23.13 -5.58 -51.56
CA TRP A 13 -22.80 -6.99 -51.33
C TRP A 13 -21.43 -7.37 -51.91
N TRP A 14 -21.05 -6.86 -53.09
CA TRP A 14 -19.74 -7.11 -53.69
C TRP A 14 -18.58 -6.33 -53.03
N MET A 15 -18.83 -5.19 -52.39
CA MET A 15 -17.81 -4.45 -51.63
C MET A 15 -17.63 -4.98 -50.20
N ALA A 16 -18.70 -5.45 -49.53
CA ALA A 16 -18.59 -6.15 -48.25
C ALA A 16 -17.98 -7.55 -48.41
N ALA A 17 -18.40 -8.30 -49.45
CA ALA A 17 -17.73 -9.55 -49.85
C ALA A 17 -16.31 -9.28 -50.35
N GLY A 18 -16.05 -8.15 -51.02
CA GLY A 18 -14.74 -7.73 -51.53
C GLY A 18 -13.76 -7.31 -50.44
N ALA A 19 -14.20 -6.60 -49.40
CA ALA A 19 -13.37 -6.26 -48.24
C ALA A 19 -13.05 -7.50 -47.39
N GLY A 20 -14.00 -8.43 -47.28
CA GLY A 20 -13.74 -9.78 -46.76
C GLY A 20 -12.72 -10.55 -47.61
N LEU A 21 -12.82 -10.48 -48.95
CA LEU A 21 -11.87 -11.14 -49.87
C LEU A 21 -10.46 -10.51 -49.82
N VAL A 22 -10.35 -9.20 -49.62
CA VAL A 22 -9.07 -8.47 -49.53
C VAL A 22 -8.36 -8.73 -48.20
N LEU A 23 -9.10 -8.82 -47.08
CA LEU A 23 -8.56 -9.30 -45.79
C LEU A 23 -8.21 -10.80 -45.82
N MET A 24 -8.89 -11.59 -46.65
CA MET A 24 -8.55 -13.01 -46.88
C MET A 24 -7.29 -13.24 -47.73
N SER A 25 -6.81 -12.24 -48.46
CA SER A 25 -5.57 -12.36 -49.26
C SER A 25 -4.28 -12.21 -48.44
N SER A 26 -4.36 -11.66 -47.23
CA SER A 26 -3.20 -11.35 -46.38
C SER A 26 -3.04 -12.28 -45.16
N ALA A 27 -4.02 -13.14 -44.86
CA ALA A 27 -3.98 -14.05 -43.71
C ALA A 27 -3.66 -15.53 -44.05
N VAL A 28 -3.46 -15.89 -45.32
CA VAL A 28 -3.10 -17.28 -45.69
C VAL A 28 -1.58 -17.42 -45.87
N ARG A 29 -0.87 -17.42 -44.75
CA ARG A 29 0.29 -18.29 -44.54
C ARG A 29 0.01 -19.10 -43.29
N ALA A 30 -0.75 -20.18 -43.45
CA ALA A 30 -0.89 -21.20 -42.43
C ALA A 30 -0.24 -22.48 -42.96
N ASP A 31 0.76 -22.90 -42.21
CA ASP A 31 1.51 -24.14 -42.34
C ASP A 31 0.58 -25.37 -42.36
N GLU A 32 1.09 -26.44 -42.96
CA GLU A 32 0.44 -27.74 -43.10
C GLU A 32 0.12 -28.35 -41.72
N GLY A 33 -1.15 -28.26 -41.31
CA GLY A 33 -1.64 -28.88 -40.07
C GLY A 33 -2.99 -28.39 -39.54
N ALA A 34 -3.49 -27.24 -40.02
CA ALA A 34 -4.75 -26.67 -39.53
C ALA A 34 -5.99 -27.34 -40.18
N GLY A 35 -6.80 -28.02 -39.36
CA GLY A 35 -8.06 -28.64 -39.74
C GLY A 35 -9.06 -27.66 -40.38
N ALA A 36 -10.06 -28.20 -41.09
CA ALA A 36 -11.07 -27.47 -41.84
C ALA A 36 -11.61 -26.23 -41.08
N TRP A 37 -11.47 -25.06 -41.69
CA TRP A 37 -12.02 -23.80 -41.17
C TRP A 37 -13.55 -23.79 -41.39
N ASN A 38 -14.27 -24.31 -40.40
CA ASN A 38 -15.73 -24.33 -40.38
C ASN A 38 -16.25 -22.98 -39.86
N ALA A 39 -16.96 -22.26 -40.72
CA ALA A 39 -17.61 -20.99 -40.39
C ALA A 39 -19.13 -21.17 -40.58
N PRO A 40 -19.89 -21.53 -39.54
CA PRO A 40 -21.32 -21.76 -39.67
C PRO A 40 -22.03 -20.54 -40.24
N VAL A 41 -22.97 -20.79 -41.17
CA VAL A 41 -23.88 -19.78 -41.72
C VAL A 41 -25.23 -19.96 -41.05
N THR A 42 -25.82 -18.89 -40.53
CA THR A 42 -27.23 -18.91 -40.10
C THR A 42 -28.07 -18.07 -41.03
N LEU A 43 -29.21 -18.61 -41.43
CA LEU A 43 -30.27 -17.86 -42.11
C LEU A 43 -31.49 -17.86 -41.20
N GLY A 44 -32.06 -16.69 -40.97
CA GLY A 44 -33.19 -16.50 -40.08
C GLY A 44 -34.30 -15.68 -40.70
N LEU A 45 -35.52 -15.97 -40.30
CA LEU A 45 -36.70 -15.15 -40.54
C LEU A 45 -37.35 -14.85 -39.20
N HIS A 46 -37.85 -13.64 -39.02
CA HIS A 46 -38.66 -13.30 -37.86
C HIS A 46 -39.83 -12.42 -38.24
N ALA A 47 -40.90 -12.54 -37.47
CA ALA A 47 -42.12 -11.75 -37.58
C ALA A 47 -42.44 -11.13 -36.21
N SER A 48 -43.02 -9.94 -36.24
CA SER A 48 -43.52 -9.20 -35.08
C SER A 48 -44.81 -8.49 -35.46
N GLU A 49 -45.42 -7.73 -34.54
CA GLU A 49 -46.68 -7.02 -34.80
C GLU A 49 -46.64 -6.09 -36.02
N ASN A 50 -45.48 -5.49 -36.29
CA ASN A 50 -45.34 -4.44 -37.30
C ASN A 50 -44.20 -4.69 -38.30
N GLU A 51 -43.61 -5.89 -38.35
CA GLU A 51 -42.45 -6.14 -39.20
C GLU A 51 -42.26 -7.64 -39.49
N THR A 52 -41.91 -7.94 -40.74
CA THR A 52 -41.29 -9.22 -41.12
C THR A 52 -39.90 -8.96 -41.68
N ALA A 53 -38.87 -9.62 -41.13
CA ALA A 53 -37.50 -9.47 -41.59
C ALA A 53 -36.77 -10.79 -41.79
N GLY A 54 -35.88 -10.77 -42.79
CA GLY A 54 -34.89 -11.81 -43.04
C GLY A 54 -33.51 -11.37 -42.58
N MET A 55 -32.74 -12.32 -42.04
CA MET A 55 -31.37 -12.09 -41.60
C MET A 55 -30.44 -13.23 -42.01
N GLY A 56 -29.18 -12.88 -42.23
CA GLY A 56 -28.10 -13.84 -42.44
C GLY A 56 -26.87 -13.44 -41.63
N ASP A 57 -26.23 -14.41 -40.97
CA ASP A 57 -24.96 -14.19 -40.27
C ASP A 57 -23.96 -15.33 -40.47
N LEU A 58 -22.68 -14.99 -40.26
CA LEU A 58 -21.54 -15.90 -40.32
C LEU A 58 -20.76 -15.80 -39.01
N LEU A 59 -20.30 -16.91 -38.46
CA LEU A 59 -19.31 -16.88 -37.37
C LEU A 59 -17.99 -17.40 -37.91
N ILE A 60 -17.02 -16.51 -38.04
CA ILE A 60 -15.71 -16.80 -38.61
C ILE A 60 -14.73 -16.93 -37.45
N PRO A 61 -14.27 -18.15 -37.10
CA PRO A 61 -13.23 -18.33 -36.09
C PRO A 61 -11.94 -17.68 -36.61
N LEU A 62 -11.35 -16.73 -35.88
CA LEU A 62 -10.04 -16.17 -36.19
C LEU A 62 -8.91 -16.96 -35.52
N PHE A 63 -9.15 -17.34 -34.26
CA PHE A 63 -8.25 -18.18 -33.47
C PHE A 63 -9.08 -19.20 -32.70
N ARG A 64 -8.70 -20.48 -32.80
CA ARG A 64 -9.41 -21.59 -32.17
C ARG A 64 -8.41 -22.45 -31.41
N HIS A 65 -8.68 -22.64 -30.12
CA HIS A 65 -8.01 -23.59 -29.26
C HIS A 65 -9.06 -24.49 -28.60
N ASP A 66 -8.64 -25.55 -27.91
CA ASP A 66 -9.56 -26.53 -27.33
C ASP A 66 -10.54 -25.94 -26.32
N ARG A 67 -10.15 -24.87 -25.62
CA ARG A 67 -10.97 -24.21 -24.60
C ARG A 67 -11.26 -22.74 -24.92
N GLY A 68 -10.94 -22.26 -26.12
CA GLY A 68 -11.02 -20.84 -26.43
C GLY A 68 -11.31 -20.54 -27.90
N LEU A 69 -12.09 -19.49 -28.14
CA LEU A 69 -12.46 -19.04 -29.48
C LEU A 69 -12.40 -17.51 -29.55
N VAL A 70 -11.62 -17.00 -30.50
CA VAL A 70 -11.72 -15.62 -30.97
C VAL A 70 -12.39 -15.65 -32.34
N PHE A 71 -13.42 -14.84 -32.55
CA PHE A 71 -14.23 -14.89 -33.77
C PHE A 71 -14.67 -13.50 -34.24
N VAL A 72 -14.95 -13.42 -35.54
CA VAL A 72 -15.63 -12.28 -36.18
C VAL A 72 -17.01 -12.73 -36.64
N ASN A 73 -18.02 -11.90 -36.40
CA ASN A 73 -19.42 -12.23 -36.69
C ASN A 73 -20.08 -11.10 -37.49
N PRO A 74 -20.02 -11.12 -38.84
CA PRO A 74 -20.82 -10.25 -39.67
C PRO A 74 -22.26 -10.77 -39.78
N ARG A 75 -23.22 -9.84 -39.70
CA ARG A 75 -24.65 -10.06 -39.87
C ARG A 75 -25.23 -8.98 -40.79
N ALA A 76 -26.21 -9.36 -41.60
CA ALA A 76 -27.03 -8.43 -42.34
C ALA A 76 -28.51 -8.81 -42.21
N SER A 77 -29.39 -7.80 -42.14
CA SER A 77 -30.84 -7.95 -42.12
C SER A 77 -31.52 -7.00 -43.09
N VAL A 78 -32.65 -7.44 -43.63
CA VAL A 78 -33.54 -6.66 -44.48
C VAL A 78 -34.99 -6.93 -44.06
N ASN A 79 -35.82 -5.90 -44.07
CA ASN A 79 -37.22 -5.99 -43.67
C ASN A 79 -38.20 -5.54 -44.76
N ASP A 80 -39.49 -5.76 -44.51
CA ASP A 80 -40.61 -5.36 -45.36
C ASP A 80 -40.93 -3.85 -45.34
N HIS A 81 -40.15 -3.06 -44.60
CA HIS A 81 -40.27 -1.61 -44.47
C HIS A 81 -39.20 -0.83 -45.25
N ASP A 82 -38.48 -1.48 -46.17
CA ASP A 82 -37.34 -0.91 -46.93
C ASP A 82 -36.19 -0.43 -46.05
N GLU A 83 -35.95 -1.10 -44.91
CA GLU A 83 -34.82 -0.84 -44.02
C GLU A 83 -33.76 -1.95 -44.13
N GLU A 84 -32.50 -1.54 -44.08
CA GLU A 84 -31.34 -2.44 -44.21
C GLU A 84 -30.41 -2.25 -43.01
N GLU A 85 -29.87 -3.35 -42.49
CA GLU A 85 -28.97 -3.36 -41.34
C GLU A 85 -27.74 -4.23 -41.58
N ILE A 86 -26.60 -3.74 -41.11
CA ILE A 86 -25.32 -4.45 -41.12
C ILE A 86 -24.69 -4.35 -39.73
N ASN A 87 -24.31 -5.49 -39.17
CA ASN A 87 -23.60 -5.58 -37.89
C ASN A 87 -22.28 -6.32 -38.11
N VAL A 88 -21.17 -5.82 -37.57
CA VAL A 88 -19.88 -6.53 -37.59
C VAL A 88 -19.31 -6.57 -36.19
N GLY A 89 -19.20 -7.78 -35.63
CA GLY A 89 -18.68 -7.97 -34.28
C GLY A 89 -17.37 -8.74 -34.20
N LEU A 90 -16.59 -8.45 -33.16
CA LEU A 90 -15.44 -9.24 -32.70
C LEU A 90 -15.77 -9.79 -31.30
N GLY A 91 -15.51 -11.07 -31.08
CA GLY A 91 -15.79 -11.71 -29.79
C GLY A 91 -14.72 -12.70 -29.35
N VAL A 92 -14.63 -12.90 -28.04
CA VAL A 92 -13.81 -13.90 -27.38
C VAL A 92 -14.65 -14.74 -26.43
N ARG A 93 -14.44 -16.06 -26.44
CA ARG A 93 -15.10 -17.02 -25.54
C ARG A 93 -14.10 -18.01 -24.98
N HIS A 94 -14.28 -18.39 -23.72
CA HIS A 94 -13.48 -19.39 -23.03
C HIS A 94 -14.35 -20.42 -22.30
N LEU A 95 -14.01 -21.71 -22.43
CA LEU A 95 -14.67 -22.84 -21.77
C LEU A 95 -13.88 -23.26 -20.53
N PHE A 96 -14.54 -23.24 -19.37
CA PHE A 96 -14.01 -23.73 -18.11
C PHE A 96 -14.57 -25.12 -17.82
N GLU A 97 -13.70 -26.13 -17.70
CA GLU A 97 -14.06 -27.57 -17.59
C GLU A 97 -14.10 -28.09 -16.13
N GLY A 98 -14.46 -27.22 -15.17
CA GLY A 98 -14.54 -27.57 -13.74
C GLY A 98 -15.71 -28.47 -13.36
N ARG A 99 -15.99 -28.59 -12.05
CA ARG A 99 -17.08 -29.44 -11.50
C ARG A 99 -18.47 -29.15 -12.09
N VAL A 100 -18.68 -27.90 -12.52
CA VAL A 100 -19.79 -27.46 -13.37
C VAL A 100 -19.16 -26.73 -14.54
N PRO A 101 -19.20 -27.26 -15.77
CA PRO A 101 -18.56 -26.62 -16.90
C PRO A 101 -19.39 -25.41 -17.36
N PHE A 102 -18.72 -24.31 -17.73
CA PHE A 102 -19.35 -23.09 -18.22
C PHE A 102 -18.48 -22.35 -19.25
N VAL A 103 -19.11 -21.51 -20.08
CA VAL A 103 -18.45 -20.62 -21.02
C VAL A 103 -18.60 -19.18 -20.54
N LEU A 104 -17.52 -18.41 -20.57
CA LEU A 104 -17.55 -16.95 -20.40
C LEU A 104 -17.10 -16.29 -21.70
N GLY A 105 -17.77 -15.21 -22.11
CA GLY A 105 -17.44 -14.48 -23.32
C GLY A 105 -17.68 -12.98 -23.21
N ALA A 106 -16.99 -12.25 -24.08
CA ALA A 106 -17.18 -10.81 -24.29
C ALA A 106 -17.15 -10.50 -25.78
N ASN A 107 -17.92 -9.50 -26.21
CA ASN A 107 -18.04 -9.12 -27.61
C ASN A 107 -18.21 -7.60 -27.78
N ALA A 108 -17.77 -7.10 -28.93
CA ALA A 108 -17.94 -5.72 -29.35
C ALA A 108 -18.43 -5.68 -30.81
N TYR A 109 -19.40 -4.82 -31.10
CA TYR A 109 -20.08 -4.71 -32.40
C TYR A 109 -20.07 -3.28 -32.91
N TYR A 110 -19.86 -3.14 -34.23
CA TYR A 110 -20.22 -1.94 -34.97
C TYR A 110 -21.49 -2.22 -35.76
N ASP A 111 -22.52 -1.42 -35.52
CA ASP A 111 -23.84 -1.55 -36.12
C ASP A 111 -24.12 -0.36 -37.03
N GLY A 112 -24.72 -0.62 -38.19
CA GLY A 112 -25.18 0.40 -39.13
C GLY A 112 -26.57 0.07 -39.64
N ARG A 113 -27.49 1.04 -39.56
CA ARG A 113 -28.87 0.91 -40.03
C ARG A 113 -29.21 2.01 -41.03
N TRP A 114 -29.81 1.64 -42.15
CA TRP A 114 -30.46 2.55 -43.09
C TRP A 114 -31.96 2.50 -42.90
N THR A 115 -32.57 3.66 -42.62
CA THR A 115 -34.02 3.77 -42.45
C THR A 115 -34.71 3.99 -43.79
N ARG A 116 -36.03 3.75 -43.82
CA ARG A 116 -36.89 3.98 -44.99
C ARG A 116 -36.85 5.39 -45.56
N HIS A 117 -36.38 6.38 -44.79
CA HIS A 117 -36.25 7.78 -45.23
C HIS A 117 -34.89 8.11 -45.84
N GLY A 118 -33.99 7.11 -45.94
CA GLY A 118 -32.65 7.27 -46.47
C GLY A 118 -31.62 7.76 -45.45
N ASN A 119 -31.99 7.81 -44.17
CA ASN A 119 -31.09 8.17 -43.07
C ASN A 119 -30.26 6.98 -42.64
N ARG A 120 -29.01 7.23 -42.20
CA ARG A 120 -28.11 6.21 -41.68
C ARG A 120 -27.77 6.51 -40.23
N PHE A 121 -27.87 5.49 -39.38
CA PHE A 121 -27.43 5.54 -37.99
C PHE A 121 -26.36 4.49 -37.74
N ASP A 122 -25.37 4.85 -36.94
CA ASP A 122 -24.25 3.98 -36.56
C ASP A 122 -24.15 3.87 -35.02
N GLN A 123 -23.83 2.69 -34.50
CA GLN A 123 -23.84 2.39 -33.06
C GLN A 123 -22.71 1.42 -32.66
N LEU A 124 -22.14 1.62 -31.48
CA LEU A 124 -21.22 0.68 -30.83
C LEU A 124 -21.99 -0.19 -29.83
N GLY A 125 -21.91 -1.51 -29.99
CA GLY A 125 -22.45 -2.48 -29.03
C GLY A 125 -21.35 -3.17 -28.23
N LEU A 126 -21.53 -3.34 -26.93
CA LEU A 126 -20.63 -4.10 -26.05
C LEU A 126 -21.46 -5.16 -25.31
N GLY A 127 -20.96 -6.39 -25.20
CA GLY A 127 -21.71 -7.49 -24.60
C GLY A 127 -20.85 -8.46 -23.80
N VAL A 128 -21.45 -9.04 -22.76
CA VAL A 128 -20.88 -10.12 -21.94
C VAL A 128 -21.83 -11.32 -21.92
N GLU A 129 -21.27 -12.54 -21.94
CA GLU A 129 -22.00 -13.80 -22.07
C GLU A 129 -21.50 -14.82 -21.03
N PHE A 130 -22.43 -15.53 -20.37
CA PHE A 130 -22.18 -16.69 -19.53
C PHE A 130 -23.10 -17.83 -19.94
N TRP A 131 -22.57 -19.02 -20.23
CA TRP A 131 -23.38 -20.19 -20.61
C TRP A 131 -22.98 -21.43 -19.83
N SER A 132 -23.96 -22.25 -19.50
CA SER A 132 -23.75 -23.59 -18.95
C SER A 132 -24.76 -24.55 -19.54
N ASP A 133 -24.79 -25.80 -19.07
CA ASP A 133 -25.82 -26.74 -19.50
C ASP A 133 -27.23 -26.34 -19.03
N TRP A 134 -27.33 -25.58 -17.93
CA TRP A 134 -28.59 -25.27 -17.25
C TRP A 134 -28.96 -23.79 -17.22
N VAL A 135 -27.98 -22.92 -17.06
CA VAL A 135 -28.14 -21.47 -16.89
C VAL A 135 -27.37 -20.73 -17.98
N ASP A 136 -28.04 -19.80 -18.65
CA ASP A 136 -27.43 -18.84 -19.57
C ASP A 136 -27.73 -17.42 -19.10
N ALA A 137 -26.74 -16.54 -19.06
CA ALA A 137 -26.91 -15.13 -18.77
C ALA A 137 -26.16 -14.27 -19.79
N ARG A 138 -26.70 -13.09 -20.11
CA ARG A 138 -26.05 -12.11 -20.99
C ARG A 138 -26.50 -10.71 -20.68
N ALA A 139 -25.63 -9.74 -20.95
CA ALA A 139 -25.93 -8.32 -20.89
C ALA A 139 -25.25 -7.59 -22.05
N ASN A 140 -25.96 -6.65 -22.66
CA ASN A 140 -25.49 -5.86 -23.79
C ASN A 140 -25.75 -4.37 -23.54
N TYR A 141 -24.81 -3.51 -23.91
CA TYR A 141 -24.91 -2.06 -23.86
C TYR A 141 -24.69 -1.47 -25.27
N TYR A 142 -25.43 -0.44 -25.60
CA TYR A 142 -25.54 0.12 -26.94
C TYR A 142 -25.37 1.64 -26.90
N LEU A 143 -24.32 2.12 -27.58
CA LEU A 143 -23.94 3.52 -27.62
C LEU A 143 -24.04 4.06 -29.06
N PRO A 144 -25.12 4.79 -29.42
CA PRO A 144 -25.26 5.40 -30.74
C PRO A 144 -24.28 6.56 -30.91
N LYS A 145 -23.89 6.85 -32.15
CA LYS A 145 -23.20 8.09 -32.47
C LYS A 145 -24.21 9.24 -32.46
N ASP A 146 -23.96 10.29 -31.66
CA ASP A 146 -24.86 11.43 -31.42
C ASP A 146 -25.17 12.25 -32.69
N ASP A 147 -26.16 11.80 -33.46
CA ASP A 147 -26.72 12.52 -34.61
C ASP A 147 -28.24 12.27 -34.71
N THR A 148 -29.00 13.32 -34.99
CA THR A 148 -30.42 13.25 -35.36
C THR A 148 -30.58 13.50 -36.86
N ALA A 149 -31.42 12.74 -37.56
CA ALA A 149 -31.60 12.88 -39.00
C ALA A 149 -33.01 13.35 -39.37
N LEU A 150 -33.12 14.23 -40.37
CA LEU A 150 -34.39 14.83 -40.80
C LEU A 150 -35.28 13.80 -41.52
N VAL A 151 -36.58 13.84 -41.25
CA VAL A 151 -37.60 13.00 -41.89
C VAL A 151 -38.55 13.81 -42.75
N ASP A 152 -39.15 14.89 -42.21
CA ASP A 152 -40.16 15.69 -42.92
C ASP A 152 -40.16 17.16 -42.43
N VAL A 153 -40.67 18.08 -43.27
CA VAL A 153 -40.71 19.53 -43.01
C VAL A 153 -42.07 20.13 -43.40
N VAL A 154 -42.69 20.88 -42.48
CA VAL A 154 -43.99 21.56 -42.70
C VAL A 154 -43.87 23.06 -42.43
N GLU A 155 -44.36 23.89 -43.34
CA GLU A 155 -44.35 25.36 -43.21
C GLU A 155 -45.75 25.90 -42.90
N THR A 156 -45.88 26.79 -41.91
CA THR A 156 -47.15 27.40 -41.49
C THR A 156 -47.04 28.91 -41.43
N GLU A 157 -48.01 29.65 -42.00
CA GLU A 157 -48.06 31.12 -41.96
C GLU A 157 -49.11 31.63 -40.96
N THR A 158 -48.67 32.44 -39.99
CA THR A 158 -49.55 33.07 -39.01
C THR A 158 -49.41 34.59 -39.07
N VAL A 159 -50.53 35.31 -39.25
CA VAL A 159 -50.55 36.79 -39.20
C VAL A 159 -51.00 37.23 -37.82
N THR A 160 -50.12 37.90 -37.08
CA THR A 160 -50.41 38.37 -35.73
C THR A 160 -50.06 39.85 -35.61
N GLU A 161 -51.07 40.65 -35.27
CA GLU A 161 -50.83 42.03 -34.86
C GLU A 161 -50.48 42.01 -33.38
N THR A 162 -49.19 42.13 -33.08
CA THR A 162 -48.71 41.99 -31.72
C THR A 162 -48.14 43.30 -31.23
N ARG A 163 -48.67 43.75 -30.09
CA ARG A 163 -48.07 44.82 -29.31
C ARG A 163 -47.07 44.18 -28.37
N ARG A 164 -45.79 44.17 -28.75
CA ARG A 164 -44.73 43.53 -27.95
C ARG A 164 -43.97 44.57 -27.16
N VAL A 165 -43.85 44.31 -25.87
CA VAL A 165 -42.95 45.01 -24.95
C VAL A 165 -41.83 44.02 -24.65
N LYS A 166 -40.63 44.26 -25.19
CA LYS A 166 -39.43 43.49 -24.82
C LYS A 166 -38.74 44.20 -23.67
N GLN A 167 -38.40 43.44 -22.63
CA GLN A 167 -37.66 43.88 -21.46
C GLN A 167 -36.30 43.19 -21.46
N ASP A 168 -35.22 43.92 -21.76
CA ASP A 168 -33.85 43.45 -21.56
C ASP A 168 -33.31 44.08 -20.26
N VAL A 169 -32.71 43.25 -19.39
CA VAL A 169 -32.12 43.64 -18.09
C VAL A 169 -30.62 43.33 -18.12
N ASP A 170 -29.80 44.36 -18.04
CA ASP A 170 -28.34 44.28 -17.90
C ASP A 170 -27.96 44.93 -16.56
N THR A 171 -27.22 44.22 -15.71
CA THR A 171 -26.81 44.71 -14.39
C THR A 171 -25.29 44.92 -14.38
N ALA A 172 -24.88 46.18 -14.39
CA ALA A 172 -23.48 46.55 -14.18
C ALA A 172 -23.26 46.93 -12.71
N TRP A 173 -22.21 46.37 -12.09
CA TRP A 173 -21.85 46.61 -10.70
C TRP A 173 -20.72 47.64 -10.60
N GLY A 174 -20.94 48.69 -9.80
CA GLY A 174 -19.92 49.65 -9.39
C GLY A 174 -18.97 49.09 -8.33
N ASP A 175 -18.02 49.89 -7.86
CA ASP A 175 -17.18 49.50 -6.72
C ASP A 175 -17.99 49.64 -5.41
N PRO A 176 -17.86 48.70 -4.46
CA PRO A 176 -18.47 48.83 -3.14
C PRO A 176 -18.01 50.09 -2.39
N TYR A 177 -18.91 50.71 -1.63
CA TYR A 177 -18.66 51.91 -0.84
C TYR A 177 -19.45 51.88 0.48
N GLY A 178 -18.90 52.53 1.51
CA GLY A 178 -19.62 52.72 2.78
C GLY A 178 -20.68 53.83 2.65
N ALA A 179 -21.87 53.59 3.19
CA ALA A 179 -22.91 54.61 3.32
C ALA A 179 -23.77 54.32 4.55
N SER A 180 -23.97 55.30 5.45
CA SER A 180 -24.59 55.05 6.75
C SER A 180 -23.87 53.91 7.50
N HIS A 181 -24.61 52.99 8.12
CA HIS A 181 -24.09 51.74 8.71
C HIS A 181 -24.07 50.57 7.72
N GLU A 182 -23.95 50.83 6.42
CA GLU A 182 -24.00 49.81 5.38
C GLU A 182 -22.78 49.88 4.45
N ILE A 183 -22.40 48.73 3.91
CA ILE A 183 -21.58 48.65 2.70
C ILE A 183 -22.54 48.42 1.55
N ARG A 184 -22.56 49.36 0.62
CA ARG A 184 -23.43 49.36 -0.56
C ARG A 184 -22.60 49.18 -1.82
N GLN A 185 -23.25 48.73 -2.87
CA GLN A 185 -22.67 48.68 -4.20
C GLN A 185 -23.71 49.13 -5.20
N ASP A 186 -23.37 50.14 -5.98
CA ASP A 186 -24.25 50.63 -7.03
C ASP A 186 -24.44 49.54 -8.08
N GLN A 187 -25.70 49.30 -8.42
CA GLN A 187 -26.11 48.53 -9.57
C GLN A 187 -26.82 49.45 -10.55
N ILE A 188 -26.35 49.43 -11.79
CA ILE A 188 -27.08 50.03 -12.89
C ILE A 188 -27.86 48.90 -13.55
N VAL A 189 -29.16 48.86 -13.27
CA VAL A 189 -30.08 47.95 -13.93
C VAL A 189 -30.62 48.67 -15.16
N ARG A 190 -30.04 48.36 -16.32
CA ARG A 190 -30.48 48.94 -17.59
C ARG A 190 -31.69 48.18 -18.08
N LEU A 191 -32.84 48.83 -18.00
CA LEU A 191 -34.12 48.30 -18.46
C LEU A 191 -34.47 48.89 -19.83
N THR A 192 -34.19 48.14 -20.88
CA THR A 192 -34.63 48.56 -22.22
C THR A 192 -36.03 48.04 -22.48
N LEU A 193 -37.04 48.92 -22.37
CA LEU A 193 -38.44 48.64 -22.70
C LEU A 193 -38.74 49.07 -24.14
N ARG A 194 -38.66 48.10 -25.06
CA ARG A 194 -38.95 48.36 -26.46
C ARG A 194 -40.40 48.01 -26.76
N GLU A 195 -41.26 49.03 -26.86
CA GLU A 195 -42.64 48.84 -27.30
C GLU A 195 -42.70 48.94 -28.82
N THR A 196 -42.95 47.79 -29.44
CA THR A 196 -43.03 47.69 -30.89
C THR A 196 -44.43 47.20 -31.24
N VAL A 197 -45.20 48.05 -31.93
CA VAL A 197 -46.43 47.57 -32.59
C VAL A 197 -45.96 46.99 -33.90
N VAL A 198 -46.01 45.66 -33.95
CA VAL A 198 -45.52 44.92 -35.10
C VAL A 198 -46.67 44.14 -35.68
N ARG A 199 -46.92 44.41 -36.97
CA ARG A 199 -47.73 43.52 -37.76
C ARG A 199 -46.78 42.48 -38.34
N GLU A 200 -46.80 41.30 -37.76
CA GLU A 200 -45.87 40.22 -38.06
C GLU A 200 -46.62 39.16 -38.86
N THR A 201 -46.19 38.95 -40.10
CA THR A 201 -46.48 37.70 -40.81
C THR A 201 -45.30 36.77 -40.53
N LEU A 202 -45.55 35.77 -39.68
CA LEU A 202 -44.55 34.80 -39.26
C LEU A 202 -44.75 33.51 -40.05
N THR A 203 -43.73 33.10 -40.80
CA THR A 203 -43.66 31.80 -41.47
C THR A 203 -42.77 30.90 -40.63
N GLN A 204 -43.37 29.90 -39.99
CA GLN A 204 -42.68 28.95 -39.11
C GLN A 204 -42.51 27.62 -39.80
N VAL A 205 -41.32 27.05 -39.69
CA VAL A 205 -40.94 25.77 -40.30
C VAL A 205 -40.77 24.75 -39.18
N TYR A 206 -41.54 23.67 -39.23
CA TYR A 206 -41.49 22.59 -38.26
C TYR A 206 -40.87 21.35 -38.90
N GLU A 207 -39.94 20.71 -38.19
CA GLU A 207 -39.19 19.55 -38.65
C GLU A 207 -39.52 18.30 -37.82
N ASN A 208 -39.67 17.15 -38.48
CA ASN A 208 -39.75 15.85 -37.84
C ASN A 208 -38.40 15.14 -37.99
N ARG A 209 -37.81 14.61 -36.90
CA ARG A 209 -36.47 14.03 -36.89
C ARG A 209 -36.45 12.63 -36.27
N GLU A 210 -35.49 11.80 -36.69
CA GLU A 210 -35.20 10.46 -36.15
C GLU A 210 -33.88 10.48 -35.36
N ALA A 211 -33.80 9.70 -34.29
CA ALA A 211 -32.56 9.47 -33.53
C ALA A 211 -32.44 8.02 -33.08
N ALA A 212 -31.19 7.55 -33.00
CA ALA A 212 -30.86 6.26 -32.40
C ALA A 212 -30.82 6.38 -30.87
N LEU A 213 -31.23 5.32 -30.16
CA LEU A 213 -31.34 5.30 -28.70
C LEU A 213 -30.10 4.68 -28.05
N GLU A 214 -29.62 5.29 -26.97
CA GLU A 214 -28.62 4.70 -26.07
C GLU A 214 -29.32 3.81 -25.05
N GLY A 215 -28.74 2.66 -24.71
CA GLY A 215 -29.36 1.80 -23.71
C GLY A 215 -28.67 0.47 -23.47
N TRP A 216 -29.33 -0.38 -22.71
CA TRP A 216 -28.87 -1.74 -22.40
C TRP A 216 -30.01 -2.74 -22.29
N ASP A 217 -29.67 -4.01 -22.51
CA ASP A 217 -30.51 -5.17 -22.20
C ASP A 217 -29.74 -6.19 -21.37
N ALA A 218 -30.45 -6.93 -20.52
CA ALA A 218 -29.91 -8.08 -19.82
C ALA A 218 -30.96 -9.17 -19.68
N GLU A 219 -30.55 -10.43 -19.89
CA GLU A 219 -31.43 -11.60 -19.73
C GLU A 219 -30.72 -12.78 -19.07
N ILE A 220 -31.49 -13.55 -18.29
CA ILE A 220 -31.08 -14.83 -17.69
C ILE A 220 -32.08 -15.91 -18.10
N GLY A 221 -31.58 -17.08 -18.46
CA GLY A 221 -32.39 -18.20 -18.93
C GLY A 221 -32.05 -19.52 -18.28
N LEU A 222 -33.09 -20.35 -18.17
CA LEU A 222 -33.06 -21.67 -17.56
C LEU A 222 -33.50 -22.72 -18.58
N ARG A 223 -32.78 -23.84 -18.60
CA ARG A 223 -33.15 -25.02 -19.39
C ARG A 223 -34.35 -25.75 -18.77
N LEU A 224 -35.35 -26.05 -19.58
CA LEU A 224 -36.53 -26.81 -19.18
C LEU A 224 -36.23 -28.33 -19.21
N PRO A 225 -36.61 -29.09 -18.17
CA PRO A 225 -36.39 -30.53 -18.10
C PRO A 225 -37.44 -31.30 -18.92
N LEU A 226 -37.34 -31.22 -20.25
CA LEU A 226 -38.23 -31.95 -21.17
C LEU A 226 -37.69 -33.36 -21.49
N PRO A 227 -38.56 -34.40 -21.59
CA PRO A 227 -38.14 -35.77 -21.87
C PRO A 227 -37.72 -35.96 -23.34
N GLY A 228 -36.47 -36.42 -23.55
CA GLY A 228 -35.89 -36.74 -24.86
C GLY A 228 -34.78 -35.78 -25.30
N GLU A 229 -33.70 -36.30 -25.89
CA GLU A 229 -32.53 -35.49 -26.32
C GLU A 229 -32.72 -34.75 -27.65
N ALA A 230 -33.82 -35.02 -28.37
CA ALA A 230 -34.08 -34.47 -29.70
C ALA A 230 -34.44 -32.96 -29.70
N PHE A 231 -34.88 -32.42 -28.57
CA PHE A 231 -35.27 -31.02 -28.41
C PHE A 231 -34.73 -30.44 -27.10
N GLN A 232 -34.15 -29.25 -27.14
CA GLN A 232 -33.78 -28.48 -25.94
C GLN A 232 -34.59 -27.19 -25.89
N ALA A 233 -35.35 -26.99 -24.81
CA ALA A 233 -36.09 -25.75 -24.57
C ALA A 233 -35.49 -24.95 -23.42
N ARG A 234 -35.41 -23.63 -23.57
CA ARG A 234 -34.96 -22.68 -22.55
C ARG A 234 -35.96 -21.53 -22.44
N VAL A 235 -36.22 -21.09 -21.21
CA VAL A 235 -37.01 -19.89 -20.92
C VAL A 235 -36.10 -18.82 -20.35
N PHE A 236 -36.24 -17.59 -20.83
CA PHE A 236 -35.44 -16.43 -20.44
C PHE A 236 -36.36 -15.35 -19.88
N ALA A 237 -35.87 -14.65 -18.86
CA ALA A 237 -36.45 -13.43 -18.31
C ALA A 237 -35.36 -12.34 -18.33
N GLY A 238 -35.75 -11.11 -18.63
CA GLY A 238 -34.81 -10.00 -18.73
C GLY A 238 -35.46 -8.63 -18.56
N TYR A 239 -34.65 -7.59 -18.74
CA TYR A 239 -35.07 -6.20 -18.71
C TYR A 239 -34.32 -5.40 -19.76
N GLN A 240 -34.98 -4.41 -20.35
CA GLN A 240 -34.38 -3.47 -21.30
C GLN A 240 -34.62 -2.02 -20.86
N TYR A 241 -33.64 -1.16 -21.11
CA TYR A 241 -33.72 0.28 -20.84
C TYR A 241 -33.01 1.05 -21.96
N PHE A 242 -33.72 1.99 -22.59
CA PHE A 242 -33.20 2.88 -23.61
C PHE A 242 -33.61 4.32 -23.30
N ASP A 243 -32.62 5.22 -23.30
CA ASP A 243 -32.81 6.64 -23.15
C ASP A 243 -33.14 7.29 -24.50
N HIS A 244 -34.03 8.28 -24.48
CA HIS A 244 -34.58 8.88 -25.69
C HIS A 244 -34.30 10.38 -25.76
N PRO A 245 -33.57 10.85 -26.79
CA PRO A 245 -33.13 12.24 -26.89
C PRO A 245 -34.27 13.24 -27.14
N PHE A 246 -35.48 12.79 -27.50
CA PHE A 246 -36.65 13.66 -27.68
C PHE A 246 -37.68 13.56 -26.53
N GLY A 247 -37.34 12.89 -25.41
CA GLY A 247 -38.10 12.85 -24.14
C GLY A 247 -38.82 11.52 -23.82
N GLY A 248 -38.94 11.16 -22.53
CA GLY A 248 -39.44 9.84 -22.09
C GLY A 248 -38.34 8.75 -22.13
N THR A 249 -38.54 7.60 -21.48
CA THR A 249 -37.56 6.48 -21.51
C THR A 249 -38.25 5.19 -21.91
N ARG A 250 -37.69 4.42 -22.86
CA ARG A 250 -38.24 3.10 -23.23
C ARG A 250 -37.65 2.04 -22.31
N LYS A 251 -38.47 1.52 -21.40
CA LYS A 251 -38.05 0.48 -20.44
C LYS A 251 -39.15 -0.54 -20.20
N GLY A 252 -38.78 -1.80 -19.97
CA GLY A 252 -39.77 -2.85 -19.77
C GLY A 252 -39.17 -4.22 -19.49
N ALA A 253 -39.99 -5.08 -18.87
CA ALA A 253 -39.67 -6.49 -18.68
C ALA A 253 -39.79 -7.24 -20.02
N MET A 254 -38.95 -8.27 -20.20
CA MET A 254 -38.93 -9.12 -21.39
C MET A 254 -38.90 -10.60 -20.98
N GLY A 255 -39.56 -11.44 -21.79
CA GLY A 255 -39.55 -12.89 -21.65
C GLY A 255 -39.33 -13.55 -23.00
N ARG A 256 -38.53 -14.62 -23.06
CA ARG A 256 -38.22 -15.33 -24.30
C ARG A 256 -38.23 -16.84 -24.11
N LEU A 257 -38.89 -17.55 -25.01
CA LEU A 257 -38.86 -19.00 -25.11
C LEU A 257 -38.01 -19.38 -26.32
N GLU A 258 -37.05 -20.28 -26.13
CA GLU A 258 -36.17 -20.78 -27.17
C GLU A 258 -36.28 -22.30 -27.27
N LEU A 259 -36.49 -22.83 -28.47
CA LEU A 259 -36.53 -24.25 -28.76
C LEU A 259 -35.48 -24.60 -29.83
N ARG A 260 -34.57 -25.49 -29.46
CA ARG A 260 -33.52 -26.02 -30.33
C ARG A 260 -33.88 -27.44 -30.73
N ALA A 261 -33.99 -27.68 -32.03
CA ALA A 261 -34.30 -28.96 -32.62
C ALA A 261 -33.18 -29.39 -33.60
N LEU A 262 -33.19 -30.65 -34.02
CA LEU A 262 -32.27 -31.18 -35.04
C LEU A 262 -30.79 -30.93 -34.68
N GLU A 263 -30.38 -31.34 -33.47
CA GLU A 263 -29.01 -31.16 -32.95
C GLU A 263 -28.53 -29.69 -32.97
N GLY A 264 -29.45 -28.74 -32.76
CA GLY A 264 -29.14 -27.31 -32.71
C GLY A 264 -29.03 -26.62 -34.07
N ARG A 265 -29.40 -27.31 -35.16
CA ARG A 265 -29.46 -26.72 -36.51
C ARG A 265 -30.71 -25.88 -36.74
N LEU A 266 -31.82 -26.22 -36.10
CA LEU A 266 -33.05 -25.44 -36.13
C LEU A 266 -33.27 -24.80 -34.77
N LEU A 267 -33.40 -23.48 -34.77
CA LEU A 267 -33.62 -22.68 -33.58
C LEU A 267 -34.90 -21.87 -33.78
N LEU A 268 -35.88 -22.10 -32.93
CA LEU A 268 -37.14 -21.38 -32.90
C LEU A 268 -37.16 -20.53 -31.64
N ASP A 269 -37.47 -19.25 -31.77
CA ASP A 269 -37.54 -18.34 -30.63
C ASP A 269 -38.82 -17.52 -30.66
N ALA A 270 -39.40 -17.27 -29.48
CA ALA A 270 -40.55 -16.40 -29.31
C ALA A 270 -40.31 -15.50 -28.10
N GLN A 271 -40.42 -14.20 -28.28
CA GLN A 271 -40.13 -13.17 -27.30
C GLN A 271 -41.32 -12.25 -27.12
N VAL A 272 -41.57 -11.84 -25.87
CA VAL A 272 -42.57 -10.85 -25.48
C VAL A 272 -41.90 -9.78 -24.64
N TYR A 273 -42.29 -8.52 -24.79
CA TYR A 273 -41.77 -7.43 -23.99
C TYR A 273 -42.86 -6.38 -23.66
N GLU A 274 -42.74 -5.78 -22.48
CA GLU A 274 -43.67 -4.77 -21.98
C GLU A 274 -43.37 -3.39 -22.59
N ASN A 275 -44.41 -2.69 -23.07
CA ASN A 275 -44.31 -1.34 -23.60
C ASN A 275 -45.28 -0.39 -22.87
N ARG A 276 -44.74 0.58 -22.11
CA ARG A 276 -45.53 1.48 -21.25
C ARG A 276 -45.80 2.83 -21.89
N GLU A 277 -46.86 2.89 -22.71
CA GLU A 277 -47.62 4.13 -22.90
C GLU A 277 -49.13 3.99 -22.62
N LEU A 278 -49.72 2.79 -22.42
CA LEU A 278 -51.08 2.59 -21.85
C LEU A 278 -51.51 1.12 -21.53
N ASN A 279 -50.57 0.14 -21.46
CA ASN A 279 -50.74 -1.34 -21.35
C ASN A 279 -50.66 -2.13 -22.69
N GLN A 280 -49.62 -1.94 -23.49
CA GLN A 280 -49.39 -2.73 -24.72
C GLN A 280 -48.25 -3.75 -24.50
N THR A 281 -48.41 -4.96 -25.05
CA THR A 281 -47.41 -6.04 -25.03
C THR A 281 -47.05 -6.36 -26.48
N ASP A 282 -45.79 -6.16 -26.85
CA ASP A 282 -45.30 -6.48 -28.18
C ASP A 282 -44.68 -7.89 -28.18
N TRP A 283 -44.74 -8.59 -29.32
CA TRP A 283 -44.17 -9.91 -29.48
C TRP A 283 -43.34 -10.05 -30.76
N ARG A 284 -42.38 -10.97 -30.74
CA ARG A 284 -41.54 -11.35 -31.89
C ARG A 284 -41.37 -12.87 -31.90
N ALA A 285 -41.55 -13.49 -33.05
CA ALA A 285 -41.27 -14.92 -33.25
C ALA A 285 -40.28 -15.09 -34.40
N GLY A 286 -39.27 -15.93 -34.20
CA GLY A 286 -38.18 -16.18 -35.13
C GLY A 286 -37.94 -17.66 -35.37
N ALA A 287 -37.47 -17.98 -36.57
CA ALA A 287 -36.95 -19.28 -36.95
C ALA A 287 -35.59 -19.12 -37.63
N ARG A 288 -34.59 -19.86 -37.19
CA ARG A 288 -33.20 -19.79 -37.67
C ARG A 288 -32.69 -21.17 -38.02
N VAL A 289 -32.06 -21.28 -39.19
CA VAL A 289 -31.43 -22.51 -39.67
C VAL A 289 -29.93 -22.27 -39.78
N ARG A 290 -29.16 -23.08 -39.06
CA ARG A 290 -27.70 -23.08 -39.09
C ARG A 290 -27.19 -24.18 -40.00
N LEU A 291 -26.41 -23.79 -41.00
CA LEU A 291 -25.81 -24.67 -42.00
C LEU A 291 -24.29 -24.73 -41.80
N PRO A 292 -23.67 -25.92 -41.89
CA PRO A 292 -22.22 -26.03 -41.89
C PRO A 292 -21.67 -25.45 -43.19
N PHE A 293 -20.66 -24.58 -43.10
CA PHE A 293 -20.04 -23.97 -44.27
C PHE A 293 -18.53 -23.93 -44.09
N GLU A 294 -17.81 -24.56 -45.00
CA GLU A 294 -16.35 -24.66 -44.97
C GLU A 294 -15.74 -23.65 -45.95
N ILE A 295 -15.12 -22.61 -45.40
CA ILE A 295 -14.50 -21.54 -46.21
C ILE A 295 -13.35 -22.12 -47.06
N SER A 296 -12.62 -23.08 -46.49
CA SER A 296 -11.52 -23.77 -47.19
C SER A 296 -12.00 -24.58 -48.41
N ALA A 297 -13.18 -25.21 -48.33
CA ALA A 297 -13.77 -25.92 -49.46
C ALA A 297 -14.25 -24.94 -50.55
N LEU A 298 -14.84 -23.80 -50.18
CA LEU A 298 -15.19 -22.74 -51.14
C LEU A 298 -13.96 -22.20 -51.87
N ALA A 299 -12.87 -21.91 -51.14
CA ALA A 299 -11.62 -21.41 -51.72
C ALA A 299 -10.94 -22.42 -52.66
N GLN A 300 -11.16 -23.71 -52.44
CA GLN A 300 -10.67 -24.81 -53.28
C GLN A 300 -11.64 -25.16 -54.44
N GLY A 301 -12.72 -24.40 -54.64
CA GLY A 301 -13.73 -24.66 -55.68
C GLY A 301 -14.58 -25.91 -55.44
N ARG A 302 -14.57 -26.46 -54.22
CA ARG A 302 -15.35 -27.62 -53.79
C ARG A 302 -16.68 -27.15 -53.18
N ASN A 303 -17.67 -28.05 -53.10
CA ASN A 303 -18.95 -27.71 -52.45
C ASN A 303 -18.72 -27.39 -50.96
N PRO A 304 -18.95 -26.14 -50.51
CA PRO A 304 -18.65 -25.71 -49.15
C PRO A 304 -19.60 -26.27 -48.09
N PHE A 305 -20.65 -26.99 -48.51
CA PHE A 305 -21.61 -27.67 -47.64
C PHE A 305 -21.38 -29.19 -47.56
N ALA A 306 -20.37 -29.73 -48.25
CA ALA A 306 -20.16 -31.18 -48.37
C ALA A 306 -19.58 -31.84 -47.10
N GLY A 307 -18.90 -31.08 -46.24
CA GLY A 307 -18.21 -31.54 -45.04
C GLY A 307 -19.09 -31.67 -43.79
N ALA A 308 -20.35 -32.10 -43.93
CA ALA A 308 -21.26 -32.27 -42.80
C ALA A 308 -20.88 -33.49 -41.92
N LYS A 309 -19.80 -33.41 -41.15
CA LYS A 309 -19.65 -34.24 -39.94
C LYS A 309 -20.57 -33.67 -38.85
N THR A 310 -21.21 -34.56 -38.10
CA THR A 310 -22.17 -34.29 -37.03
C THR A 310 -21.72 -33.13 -36.14
N ALA A 311 -22.61 -32.16 -35.90
CA ALA A 311 -22.33 -31.09 -34.96
C ALA A 311 -22.16 -31.75 -33.58
N ALA A 312 -21.03 -31.52 -32.91
CA ALA A 312 -20.85 -32.02 -31.56
C ALA A 312 -22.01 -31.50 -30.67
N ALA A 313 -22.58 -32.36 -29.83
CA ALA A 313 -23.57 -31.97 -28.84
C ALA A 313 -22.86 -31.61 -27.52
N GLY A 314 -23.42 -30.67 -26.74
CA GLY A 314 -22.91 -30.28 -25.43
C GLY A 314 -22.29 -28.87 -25.38
N LEU A 315 -21.92 -28.43 -24.18
CA LEU A 315 -21.48 -27.06 -23.89
C LEU A 315 -20.32 -26.57 -24.78
N ARG A 316 -19.38 -27.43 -25.16
CA ARG A 316 -18.25 -27.07 -26.01
C ARG A 316 -18.65 -26.65 -27.42
N ALA A 317 -19.67 -27.28 -28.00
CA ALA A 317 -20.19 -26.90 -29.31
C ALA A 317 -20.87 -25.52 -29.29
N ARG A 318 -21.27 -25.07 -28.10
CA ARG A 318 -21.86 -23.76 -27.89
C ARG A 318 -20.86 -22.62 -28.10
N LEU A 319 -19.55 -22.88 -28.00
CA LEU A 319 -18.50 -21.87 -28.30
C LEU A 319 -18.71 -21.22 -29.68
N GLU A 320 -19.19 -21.98 -30.66
CA GLU A 320 -19.44 -21.52 -32.02
C GLU A 320 -20.89 -21.05 -32.26
N GLU A 321 -21.71 -20.83 -31.23
CA GLU A 321 -23.04 -20.23 -31.37
C GLU A 321 -22.95 -18.77 -31.81
N MET A 322 -23.97 -18.28 -32.53
CA MET A 322 -24.03 -16.85 -32.86
C MET A 322 -24.23 -16.04 -31.58
N THR A 323 -23.58 -14.87 -31.51
CA THR A 323 -23.85 -13.90 -30.45
C THR A 323 -25.32 -13.51 -30.48
N ILE A 324 -25.96 -13.55 -29.31
CA ILE A 324 -27.36 -13.17 -29.16
C ILE A 324 -27.44 -11.83 -28.44
N ARG A 325 -27.94 -10.86 -29.17
CA ARG A 325 -28.17 -9.47 -28.79
C ARG A 325 -29.27 -8.92 -29.67
N ASP A 326 -29.74 -7.69 -29.41
CA ASP A 326 -30.60 -7.01 -30.37
C ASP A 326 -29.76 -6.48 -31.54
N PRO A 327 -29.91 -7.01 -32.77
CA PRO A 327 -29.15 -6.51 -33.92
C PRO A 327 -29.71 -5.17 -34.44
N LYS A 328 -30.93 -4.80 -34.03
CA LYS A 328 -31.65 -3.64 -34.54
C LYS A 328 -31.26 -2.40 -33.75
N ILE A 329 -30.74 -1.39 -34.43
CA ILE A 329 -30.51 -0.08 -33.79
C ILE A 329 -31.88 0.48 -33.43
N GLN A 330 -32.18 0.68 -32.16
CA GLN A 330 -33.47 1.23 -31.74
C GLN A 330 -33.55 2.70 -32.15
N ILE A 331 -34.62 3.07 -32.87
CA ILE A 331 -34.83 4.42 -33.42
C ILE A 331 -36.21 4.91 -33.04
N GLN A 332 -36.30 6.19 -32.70
CA GLN A 332 -37.57 6.88 -32.41
C GLN A 332 -37.67 8.19 -33.22
N LYS A 333 -38.90 8.57 -33.58
CA LYS A 333 -39.21 9.86 -34.22
C LYS A 333 -39.61 10.90 -33.19
N SER A 334 -39.15 12.12 -33.37
CA SER A 334 -39.68 13.28 -32.67
C SER A 334 -41.10 13.61 -33.14
N GLY A 335 -41.82 14.42 -32.36
CA GLY A 335 -42.92 15.23 -32.90
C GLY A 335 -42.41 16.26 -33.91
N TYR A 336 -43.30 17.07 -34.49
CA TYR A 336 -42.87 18.24 -35.26
C TYR A 336 -42.30 19.29 -34.31
N VAL A 337 -40.97 19.42 -34.33
CA VAL A 337 -40.21 20.37 -33.50
C VAL A 337 -39.83 21.55 -34.40
N GLU A 338 -40.07 22.77 -33.93
CA GLU A 338 -39.80 23.95 -34.75
C GLU A 338 -38.29 24.14 -34.99
N ASP A 339 -37.88 24.31 -36.25
CA ASP A 339 -36.54 24.78 -36.56
C ASP A 339 -36.51 26.31 -36.50
N ALA A 340 -36.14 26.82 -35.33
CA ALA A 340 -36.06 28.25 -35.05
C ALA A 340 -35.06 28.99 -35.96
N SER A 341 -34.10 28.30 -36.59
CA SER A 341 -33.08 28.91 -37.46
C SER A 341 -33.62 29.25 -38.86
N ARG A 342 -34.66 28.54 -39.31
CA ARG A 342 -35.36 28.74 -40.60
C ARG A 342 -36.61 29.60 -40.52
N ARG A 343 -36.97 30.04 -39.30
CA ARG A 343 -38.09 30.92 -39.04
C ARG A 343 -37.90 32.25 -39.80
N ALA A 344 -38.70 32.45 -40.84
CA ALA A 344 -38.70 33.67 -41.63
C ALA A 344 -39.84 34.58 -41.19
N LYS A 345 -39.51 35.85 -40.96
CA LYS A 345 -40.45 36.81 -40.39
C LYS A 345 -40.49 38.05 -41.27
N ALA A 346 -41.61 38.24 -41.97
CA ALA A 346 -41.86 39.48 -42.68
C ALA A 346 -42.50 40.47 -41.70
N VAL A 347 -41.78 41.56 -41.44
CA VAL A 347 -42.13 42.53 -40.40
C VAL A 347 -42.36 43.89 -41.05
N ASP A 348 -43.58 44.42 -40.92
CA ASP A 348 -43.79 45.85 -41.03
C ASP A 348 -43.97 46.41 -39.61
N SER A 349 -43.08 47.34 -39.24
CA SER A 349 -42.92 47.76 -37.85
C SER A 349 -42.95 49.26 -37.69
N ARG A 350 -43.63 49.70 -36.63
CA ARG A 350 -43.51 51.06 -36.11
C ARG A 350 -43.11 50.96 -34.65
N SER A 351 -41.84 51.24 -34.35
CA SER A 351 -41.28 51.11 -33.00
C SER A 351 -41.24 52.45 -32.27
N THR A 352 -41.59 52.45 -31.00
CA THR A 352 -41.28 53.55 -30.08
C THR A 352 -40.41 52.98 -28.96
N THR A 353 -39.16 53.44 -28.87
CA THR A 353 -38.23 52.94 -27.84
C THR A 353 -38.28 53.87 -26.64
N ARG A 354 -38.47 53.31 -25.44
CA ARG A 354 -38.30 54.02 -24.18
C ARG A 354 -37.21 53.32 -23.38
N ARG A 355 -36.17 54.06 -23.03
CA ARG A 355 -35.10 53.57 -22.17
C ARG A 355 -35.38 54.03 -20.76
N TYR A 356 -35.29 53.08 -19.83
CA TYR A 356 -35.36 53.36 -18.42
C TYR A 356 -34.04 52.86 -17.84
N GLU A 357 -33.29 53.77 -17.27
CA GLU A 357 -32.15 53.43 -16.44
C GLU A 357 -32.63 53.58 -15.01
N ALA A 358 -32.54 52.50 -14.25
CA ALA A 358 -32.80 52.50 -12.84
C ALA A 358 -31.46 52.25 -12.14
N GLU A 359 -31.00 53.28 -11.46
CA GLU A 359 -29.90 53.16 -10.51
C GLU A 359 -30.49 52.68 -9.19
N ALA A 360 -29.90 51.62 -8.64
CA ALA A 360 -30.23 51.13 -7.31
C ALA A 360 -28.93 50.76 -6.61
N ALA A 361 -28.92 50.75 -5.28
CA ALA A 361 -27.79 50.28 -4.49
C ALA A 361 -28.15 48.93 -3.85
N ALA A 362 -27.29 47.93 -3.99
CA ALA A 362 -27.41 46.67 -3.27
C ALA A 362 -26.64 46.74 -1.94
N VAL A 363 -27.19 46.18 -0.88
CA VAL A 363 -26.56 46.10 0.44
C VAL A 363 -25.73 44.82 0.53
N ILE A 364 -24.41 44.97 0.68
CA ILE A 364 -23.44 43.88 0.88
C ILE A 364 -23.34 43.54 2.36
N ALA A 365 -23.33 44.57 3.20
CA ALA A 365 -23.32 44.42 4.64
C ALA A 365 -24.11 45.55 5.29
N GLU A 366 -24.76 45.26 6.41
CA GLU A 366 -25.52 46.24 7.20
C GLU A 366 -25.14 46.12 8.67
N GLY A 367 -25.35 47.22 9.42
CA GLY A 367 -25.01 47.29 10.84
C GLY A 367 -23.53 47.48 11.14
N ILE A 368 -22.76 48.03 10.19
CA ILE A 368 -21.33 48.26 10.34
C ILE A 368 -21.08 49.56 11.10
N THR A 369 -20.22 49.51 12.12
CA THR A 369 -19.65 50.73 12.72
C THR A 369 -18.31 51.04 12.06
N PHE A 370 -18.20 52.19 11.41
CA PHE A 370 -16.99 52.62 10.70
C PHE A 370 -16.07 53.45 11.60
N VAL A 371 -14.77 53.17 11.54
CA VAL A 371 -13.69 53.89 12.22
C VAL A 371 -12.69 54.39 11.17
N ASP A 372 -12.35 55.68 11.24
CA ASP A 372 -11.32 56.29 10.40
C ASP A 372 -10.59 57.39 11.21
N GLY A 373 -9.33 57.13 11.56
CA GLY A 373 -8.51 58.04 12.34
C GLY A 373 -8.12 59.33 11.61
N ALA A 374 -8.30 59.41 10.29
CA ALA A 374 -8.01 60.63 9.53
C ALA A 374 -9.18 61.61 9.51
N THR A 375 -10.42 61.11 9.52
CA THR A 375 -11.63 61.93 9.32
C THR A 375 -12.66 61.84 10.45
N GLY A 376 -12.52 60.88 11.37
CA GLY A 376 -13.51 60.59 12.40
C GLY A 376 -13.42 61.45 13.67
N ASP A 377 -14.47 61.35 14.49
CA ASP A 377 -14.61 61.90 15.84
C ASP A 377 -15.36 60.85 16.68
N ASP A 378 -14.94 60.56 17.92
CA ASP A 378 -15.61 59.55 18.76
C ASP A 378 -17.01 59.98 19.22
N ALA A 379 -17.35 61.26 19.10
CA ALA A 379 -18.71 61.76 19.26
C ALA A 379 -19.65 61.38 18.08
N ASN A 380 -19.09 61.00 16.93
CA ASN A 380 -19.86 60.64 15.74
C ASN A 380 -20.67 59.35 15.94
N PRO A 381 -21.75 59.13 15.17
CA PRO A 381 -22.52 57.89 15.24
C PRO A 381 -21.76 56.63 14.76
N GLY A 382 -20.66 56.78 14.02
CA GLY A 382 -19.90 55.66 13.44
C GLY A 382 -20.47 55.17 12.12
N THR A 383 -21.08 56.06 11.34
CA THR A 383 -21.48 55.81 9.96
C THR A 383 -20.28 56.01 9.03
N ALA A 384 -20.38 55.60 7.77
CA ALA A 384 -19.32 55.82 6.79
C ALA A 384 -19.00 57.30 6.55
N GLU A 385 -19.99 58.19 6.67
CA GLU A 385 -19.83 59.65 6.48
C GLU A 385 -19.39 60.37 7.76
N GLU A 386 -19.74 59.83 8.93
CA GLU A 386 -19.36 60.32 10.24
C GLU A 386 -18.74 59.15 11.04
N PRO A 387 -17.51 58.73 10.69
CA PRO A 387 -16.85 57.59 11.34
C PRO A 387 -16.36 57.97 12.73
N LYS A 388 -16.16 56.96 13.58
CA LYS A 388 -15.45 57.12 14.86
C LYS A 388 -13.97 57.42 14.62
N ALA A 389 -13.33 58.16 15.52
CA ALA A 389 -11.90 58.50 15.41
C ALA A 389 -10.99 57.36 15.87
N THR A 390 -11.41 56.64 16.91
CA THR A 390 -10.61 55.60 17.54
C THR A 390 -11.28 54.23 17.42
N VAL A 391 -10.46 53.17 17.45
CA VAL A 391 -10.99 51.80 17.44
C VAL A 391 -11.82 51.54 18.70
N GLN A 392 -11.41 52.06 19.87
CA GLN A 392 -12.20 51.96 21.10
C GLN A 392 -13.55 52.68 20.95
N GLY A 393 -13.59 53.87 20.36
CA GLY A 393 -14.86 54.56 20.05
C GLY A 393 -15.76 53.76 19.11
N GLY A 394 -15.17 52.99 18.19
CA GLY A 394 -15.86 52.01 17.35
C GLY A 394 -16.49 50.86 18.14
N VAL A 395 -15.73 50.27 19.07
CA VAL A 395 -16.20 49.19 19.97
C VAL A 395 -17.32 49.69 20.88
N ASP A 396 -17.14 50.86 21.52
CA ASP A 396 -18.12 51.45 22.44
C ASP A 396 -19.41 51.87 21.70
N GLY A 397 -19.30 52.20 20.42
CA GLY A 397 -20.39 52.59 19.53
C GLY A 397 -20.88 51.48 18.58
N VAL A 398 -20.55 50.21 18.84
CA VAL A 398 -20.92 49.10 17.95
C VAL A 398 -22.45 48.95 17.85
N GLN A 399 -22.96 48.73 16.64
CA GLN A 399 -24.41 48.56 16.42
C GLN A 399 -24.94 47.25 17.01
N THR A 400 -26.25 47.20 17.30
CA THR A 400 -26.89 46.05 17.96
C THR A 400 -27.05 44.81 17.07
N SER A 401 -26.91 44.96 15.76
CA SER A 401 -27.01 43.86 14.79
C SER A 401 -26.20 44.24 13.57
N SER A 402 -25.32 43.36 13.10
CA SER A 402 -24.77 43.46 11.75
C SER A 402 -25.01 42.19 10.96
N ARG A 403 -25.35 42.35 9.69
CA ARG A 403 -25.60 41.26 8.76
C ARG A 403 -24.57 41.36 7.63
N LEU A 404 -23.62 40.45 7.60
CA LEU A 404 -22.70 40.28 6.48
C LEU A 404 -23.36 39.33 5.47
N HIS A 405 -23.73 39.81 4.28
CA HIS A 405 -24.47 38.99 3.30
C HIS A 405 -23.55 38.13 2.43
N SER A 406 -22.25 38.44 2.41
CA SER A 406 -21.26 37.87 1.48
C SER A 406 -20.05 37.24 2.14
N MET A 407 -19.95 37.27 3.47
CA MET A 407 -18.81 36.74 4.24
C MET A 407 -19.32 35.80 5.33
N ALA A 408 -18.72 34.61 5.43
CA ALA A 408 -18.94 33.66 6.51
C ALA A 408 -17.68 33.59 7.37
N TRP A 409 -17.85 33.53 8.69
CA TRP A 409 -16.75 33.28 9.60
C TRP A 409 -16.38 31.79 9.59
N PRO A 410 -15.12 31.41 9.91
CA PRO A 410 -14.69 30.01 9.95
C PRO A 410 -15.59 29.09 10.80
N ASP A 411 -16.13 29.61 11.91
CA ASP A 411 -17.08 28.89 12.78
C ASP A 411 -18.56 29.09 12.38
N GLY A 412 -18.85 29.92 11.38
CA GLY A 412 -20.20 30.21 10.90
C GLY A 412 -21.03 31.16 11.79
N GLU A 413 -20.48 31.66 12.91
CA GLU A 413 -21.24 32.44 13.88
C GLU A 413 -21.40 33.91 13.46
N ALA A 414 -22.57 34.48 13.77
CA ALA A 414 -22.87 35.88 13.47
C ALA A 414 -22.19 36.82 14.48
N ARG A 415 -21.58 37.90 13.99
CA ARG A 415 -20.85 38.87 14.82
C ARG A 415 -21.24 40.30 14.45
N ARG A 416 -21.13 41.21 15.42
CA ARG A 416 -21.27 42.66 15.24
C ARG A 416 -19.97 43.25 14.70
N VAL A 417 -20.01 43.98 13.60
CA VAL A 417 -18.79 44.38 12.88
C VAL A 417 -18.39 45.83 13.16
N VAL A 418 -17.14 46.02 13.55
CA VAL A 418 -16.43 47.31 13.53
C VAL A 418 -15.41 47.28 12.39
N TYR A 419 -15.63 48.10 11.36
CA TYR A 419 -14.71 48.21 10.23
C TYR A 419 -13.76 49.39 10.43
N VAL A 420 -12.46 49.12 10.46
CA VAL A 420 -11.40 50.10 10.72
C VAL A 420 -10.65 50.39 9.43
N GLN A 421 -10.68 51.64 9.00
CA GLN A 421 -9.98 52.11 7.81
C GLN A 421 -8.50 52.38 8.13
N ALA A 422 -7.59 52.01 7.23
CA ALA A 422 -6.19 52.40 7.36
C ALA A 422 -6.04 53.93 7.27
N SER A 423 -5.19 54.49 8.13
CA SER A 423 -4.90 55.93 8.21
C SER A 423 -3.39 56.18 8.14
N ASP A 424 -2.98 57.42 7.85
CA ASP A 424 -1.55 57.80 7.82
C ASP A 424 -0.86 57.67 9.19
N GLY A 425 -1.64 57.61 10.28
CA GLY A 425 -1.17 57.44 11.66
C GLY A 425 -1.57 56.10 12.27
N ALA A 426 -0.91 55.74 13.37
CA ALA A 426 -1.29 54.57 14.17
C ALA A 426 -2.49 54.89 15.06
N TYR A 427 -3.41 53.93 15.17
CA TYR A 427 -4.42 53.92 16.22
C TYR A 427 -3.74 53.58 17.55
N ALA A 428 -3.57 54.59 18.40
CA ALA A 428 -2.80 54.50 19.62
C ALA A 428 -3.65 54.10 20.83
N GLY A 429 -3.04 53.34 21.76
CA GLY A 429 -3.67 52.91 23.01
C GLY A 429 -4.16 51.46 22.98
N ALA A 430 -4.45 50.91 24.15
CA ALA A 430 -4.99 49.55 24.28
C ALA A 430 -6.47 49.54 23.87
N ILE A 431 -6.83 48.60 23.00
CA ILE A 431 -8.22 48.41 22.52
C ILE A 431 -8.84 47.27 23.31
N VAL A 432 -9.93 47.52 24.04
CA VAL A 432 -10.63 46.50 24.82
C VAL A 432 -11.89 46.05 24.09
N THR A 433 -11.99 44.77 23.74
CA THR A 433 -13.14 44.21 23.00
C THR A 433 -14.31 43.80 23.91
N ALA A 434 -15.45 43.51 23.29
CA ALA A 434 -16.66 42.99 23.91
C ALA A 434 -17.15 41.74 23.15
N PRO A 435 -17.96 40.86 23.76
CA PRO A 435 -18.38 39.59 23.16
C PRO A 435 -19.12 39.75 21.83
N ASP A 436 -19.01 38.76 20.95
CA ASP A 436 -19.68 38.69 19.64
C ASP A 436 -19.37 39.90 18.72
N ILE A 437 -18.14 40.43 18.77
CA ILE A 437 -17.67 41.51 17.91
C ILE A 437 -16.59 41.01 16.95
N ALA A 438 -16.67 41.47 15.70
CA ALA A 438 -15.62 41.35 14.72
C ALA A 438 -14.94 42.72 14.50
N LEU A 439 -13.67 42.83 14.88
CA LEU A 439 -12.80 43.90 14.45
C LEU A 439 -12.23 43.55 13.07
N LEU A 440 -12.60 44.33 12.06
CA LEU A 440 -12.16 44.14 10.68
C LEU A 440 -11.35 45.35 10.22
N GLY A 441 -10.06 45.17 10.03
CA GLY A 441 -9.23 46.16 9.37
C GLY A 441 -9.41 46.14 7.86
N SER A 442 -9.23 47.31 7.22
CA SER A 442 -9.28 47.47 5.76
C SER A 442 -8.27 46.63 4.97
N GLY A 443 -7.36 45.92 5.65
CA GLY A 443 -6.47 44.94 5.04
C GLY A 443 -7.17 43.64 4.61
N VAL A 444 -8.34 43.34 5.17
CA VAL A 444 -9.20 42.23 4.72
C VAL A 444 -10.20 42.74 3.68
N ALA A 445 -10.46 41.93 2.65
CA ALA A 445 -11.42 42.24 1.60
C ALA A 445 -12.80 41.67 1.97
N ILE A 446 -13.83 42.51 1.99
CA ILE A 446 -15.23 42.08 2.09
C ILE A 446 -15.76 41.88 0.67
N PRO A 447 -16.09 40.64 0.25
CA PRO A 447 -16.52 40.36 -1.12
C PRO A 447 -17.81 41.09 -1.49
N GLY A 448 -17.82 41.72 -2.66
CA GLY A 448 -19.01 42.31 -3.29
C GLY A 448 -19.45 41.55 -4.53
N PHE A 449 -20.47 42.04 -5.23
CA PHE A 449 -20.95 41.44 -6.46
C PHE A 449 -20.01 41.74 -7.65
N GLY A 450 -20.00 40.86 -8.65
CA GLY A 450 -19.22 41.06 -9.88
C GLY A 450 -17.70 40.95 -9.73
N GLY A 451 -17.20 40.26 -8.69
CA GLY A 451 -15.76 40.10 -8.42
C GLY A 451 -15.08 41.34 -7.84
N LYS A 452 -15.85 42.31 -7.35
CA LYS A 452 -15.38 43.49 -6.64
C LYS A 452 -15.34 43.23 -5.13
N ALA A 453 -14.65 44.08 -4.37
CA ALA A 453 -14.60 43.99 -2.91
C ALA A 453 -14.50 45.37 -2.26
N PHE A 454 -14.93 45.47 -1.00
CA PHE A 454 -14.69 46.61 -0.13
C PHE A 454 -13.49 46.30 0.77
N GLY A 455 -12.51 47.21 0.88
CA GLY A 455 -11.26 46.93 1.60
C GLY A 455 -10.27 46.09 0.80
N GLY A 456 -9.47 45.25 1.48
CA GLY A 456 -8.38 44.46 0.88
C GLY A 456 -7.13 45.28 0.52
N GLY A 457 -6.99 46.47 1.10
CA GLY A 457 -5.92 47.42 0.82
C GLY A 457 -4.88 47.49 1.94
N ALA A 458 -4.48 48.70 2.32
CA ALA A 458 -3.58 48.91 3.45
C ALA A 458 -4.21 48.41 4.76
N ARG A 459 -3.38 47.83 5.63
CA ARG A 459 -3.76 47.37 6.96
C ARG A 459 -3.76 48.56 7.94
N PRO A 460 -4.80 48.75 8.77
CA PRO A 460 -4.75 49.72 9.84
C PRO A 460 -3.67 49.34 10.86
N LEU A 461 -2.79 50.28 11.18
CA LEU A 461 -1.74 50.10 12.18
C LEU A 461 -2.29 50.39 13.58
N VAL A 462 -2.32 49.40 14.46
CA VAL A 462 -2.56 49.54 15.89
C VAL A 462 -1.22 49.61 16.62
N ARG A 463 -1.04 50.65 17.45
CA ARG A 463 0.15 50.80 18.31
C ARG A 463 -0.27 50.86 19.78
N GLY A 464 -0.13 49.73 20.46
CA GLY A 464 -0.48 49.57 21.87
C GLY A 464 0.58 50.12 22.84
N THR A 465 0.16 50.57 24.02
CA THR A 465 1.05 50.90 25.15
C THR A 465 0.96 49.77 26.17
N GLY A 466 1.72 48.70 25.96
CA GLY A 466 1.68 47.45 26.76
C GLY A 466 0.87 46.33 26.10
N GLU A 467 -0.36 46.59 25.67
CA GLU A 467 -1.17 45.66 24.87
C GLU A 467 -1.71 46.40 23.63
N GLY A 468 -1.73 45.75 22.46
CA GLY A 468 -2.38 46.29 21.27
C GLY A 468 -3.90 46.13 21.35
N ILE A 469 -4.36 44.88 21.28
CA ILE A 469 -5.78 44.51 21.42
C ILE A 469 -5.94 43.56 22.60
N ARG A 470 -6.89 43.86 23.48
CA ARG A 470 -7.25 43.10 24.67
C ARG A 470 -8.67 42.54 24.54
N VAL A 471 -8.78 41.22 24.54
CA VAL A 471 -10.05 40.49 24.65
C VAL A 471 -10.22 40.06 26.10
N ASN A 472 -11.26 40.55 26.78
CA ASN A 472 -11.52 40.14 28.17
C ASN A 472 -12.10 38.72 28.23
N ALA A 473 -12.00 38.07 29.40
CA ALA A 473 -12.53 36.71 29.60
C ALA A 473 -14.03 36.56 29.31
N SER A 474 -14.82 37.64 29.43
CA SER A 474 -16.25 37.63 29.11
C SER A 474 -16.57 38.01 27.66
N ALA A 475 -15.57 38.11 26.79
CA ALA A 475 -15.71 38.59 25.41
C ALA A 475 -15.63 37.46 24.37
N ASP A 476 -16.29 36.33 24.67
CA ASP A 476 -16.40 35.18 23.78
C ASP A 476 -16.95 35.57 22.40
N GLY A 477 -16.50 34.84 21.37
CA GLY A 477 -16.92 35.06 19.99
C GLY A 477 -16.23 36.25 19.32
N THR A 478 -15.25 36.88 19.96
CA THR A 478 -14.49 37.99 19.36
C THR A 478 -13.66 37.50 18.16
N ALA A 479 -13.70 38.23 17.04
CA ALA A 479 -12.85 38.02 15.88
C ALA A 479 -12.01 39.26 15.56
N ILE A 480 -10.74 39.07 15.23
CA ILE A 480 -9.78 40.13 14.91
C ILE A 480 -9.12 39.80 13.57
N ALA A 481 -9.33 40.64 12.55
CA ALA A 481 -8.76 40.39 11.23
C ALA A 481 -8.31 41.64 10.47
N GLY A 482 -7.30 41.48 9.60
CA GLY A 482 -6.89 42.51 8.65
C GLY A 482 -6.07 43.67 9.23
N PHE A 483 -5.48 43.52 10.41
CA PHE A 483 -4.67 44.57 11.07
C PHE A 483 -3.17 44.40 10.85
N GLU A 484 -2.45 45.50 11.13
CA GLU A 484 -1.04 45.48 11.49
C GLU A 484 -0.92 45.91 12.96
N ILE A 485 -0.24 45.14 13.80
CA ILE A 485 -0.24 45.34 15.26
C ILE A 485 1.19 45.36 15.82
N THR A 486 1.50 46.42 16.58
CA THR A 486 2.77 46.62 17.28
C THR A 486 2.55 47.24 18.67
N THR A 487 3.54 47.19 19.54
CA THR A 487 3.48 47.76 20.89
C THR A 487 4.72 48.57 21.24
N ASP A 488 4.51 49.68 21.95
CA ASP A 488 5.59 50.46 22.52
C ASP A 488 6.11 49.78 23.80
N GLY A 489 7.43 49.59 23.91
CA GLY A 489 8.09 49.13 25.14
C GLY A 489 8.09 47.62 25.38
N GLY A 490 7.81 46.80 24.36
CA GLY A 490 7.86 45.33 24.47
C GLY A 490 6.62 44.74 25.13
N GLY A 491 5.45 45.04 24.56
CA GLY A 491 4.16 44.54 25.04
C GLY A 491 3.67 43.29 24.30
N THR A 492 2.39 42.94 24.46
CA THR A 492 1.73 41.88 23.70
C THR A 492 0.87 42.48 22.59
N GLY A 493 1.01 41.99 21.35
CA GLY A 493 0.19 42.44 20.23
C GLY A 493 -1.30 42.23 20.48
N ILE A 494 -1.71 40.97 20.68
CA ILE A 494 -3.07 40.58 21.07
C ILE A 494 -3.03 39.77 22.36
N PHE A 495 -3.73 40.25 23.38
CA PHE A 495 -3.99 39.51 24.62
C PHE A 495 -5.44 39.05 24.64
N SER A 496 -5.71 37.77 24.93
CA SER A 496 -7.05 37.28 25.22
C SER A 496 -7.11 36.59 26.57
N GLY A 497 -8.08 37.00 27.40
CA GLY A 497 -8.54 36.28 28.58
C GLY A 497 -9.65 35.26 28.27
N SER A 498 -10.20 35.26 27.06
CA SER A 498 -11.25 34.34 26.61
C SER A 498 -10.64 33.21 25.79
N GLY A 499 -11.13 31.99 26.00
CA GLY A 499 -10.78 30.81 25.21
C GLY A 499 -11.52 30.73 23.87
N LYS A 500 -12.39 31.70 23.56
CA LYS A 500 -13.27 31.70 22.37
C LYS A 500 -12.99 32.90 21.47
N VAL A 501 -11.84 32.90 20.80
CA VAL A 501 -11.38 34.01 19.95
C VAL A 501 -10.89 33.54 18.58
N GLN A 502 -11.11 34.38 17.58
CA GLN A 502 -10.56 34.20 16.24
C GLN A 502 -9.55 35.30 15.91
N VAL A 503 -8.37 34.91 15.46
CA VAL A 503 -7.31 35.82 15.01
C VAL A 503 -6.94 35.42 13.59
N VAL A 504 -7.35 36.21 12.61
CA VAL A 504 -7.30 35.81 11.19
C VAL A 504 -6.63 36.87 10.33
N ASP A 505 -5.71 36.49 9.45
CA ASP A 505 -5.10 37.37 8.45
C ASP A 505 -4.53 38.67 9.03
N ASN A 506 -3.79 38.63 10.14
CA ASN A 506 -3.13 39.81 10.73
C ASN A 506 -1.62 39.81 10.49
N VAL A 507 -1.01 41.01 10.57
CA VAL A 507 0.46 41.17 10.66
C VAL A 507 0.78 41.65 12.08
N ILE A 508 1.48 40.85 12.87
CA ILE A 508 1.74 41.13 14.28
C ILE A 508 3.24 41.12 14.51
N ARG A 509 3.83 42.29 14.77
CA ARG A 509 5.29 42.43 14.77
C ARG A 509 5.88 43.38 15.80
N ASP A 510 7.16 43.16 16.10
CA ASP A 510 7.97 43.98 17.01
C ASP A 510 7.37 44.07 18.42
N ASN A 511 6.78 42.98 18.91
CA ASN A 511 6.24 42.87 20.26
C ASN A 511 7.12 41.97 21.12
N GLN A 512 6.85 41.91 22.43
CA GLN A 512 7.39 40.83 23.26
C GLN A 512 6.71 39.50 22.92
N ARG A 513 5.38 39.50 22.76
CA ARG A 513 4.58 38.36 22.28
C ARG A 513 3.64 38.84 21.18
N GLY A 514 3.49 38.06 20.11
CA GLY A 514 2.53 38.38 19.06
C GLY A 514 1.10 38.22 19.57
N VAL A 515 0.72 36.99 19.90
CA VAL A 515 -0.60 36.63 20.46
C VAL A 515 -0.39 35.85 21.77
N LEU A 516 -1.14 36.21 22.81
CA LEU A 516 -1.19 35.52 24.09
C LEU A 516 -2.64 35.19 24.45
N LEU A 517 -2.99 33.91 24.51
CA LEU A 517 -4.28 33.43 24.98
C LEU A 517 -4.11 32.79 26.37
N LEU A 518 -4.73 33.37 27.39
CA LEU A 518 -4.80 32.84 28.74
C LEU A 518 -6.27 32.62 29.09
N SER A 519 -6.69 31.38 29.30
CA SER A 519 -8.10 31.09 29.55
C SER A 519 -8.29 29.99 30.57
N ASP A 520 -9.32 30.17 31.41
CA ASP A 520 -9.87 29.15 32.29
C ASP A 520 -11.25 28.74 31.75
N GLY A 521 -11.52 27.45 31.58
CA GLY A 521 -12.81 26.91 31.13
C GLY A 521 -12.77 26.28 29.74
N GLU A 522 -13.93 26.25 29.06
CA GLU A 522 -14.02 25.81 27.66
C GLU A 522 -13.12 26.63 26.72
N PHE A 523 -12.48 25.94 25.78
CA PHE A 523 -11.58 26.54 24.80
C PHE A 523 -12.02 26.18 23.36
N ASP A 524 -12.23 27.19 22.53
CA ASP A 524 -12.56 27.06 21.11
C ASP A 524 -12.01 28.25 20.32
N SER A 525 -10.76 28.16 19.85
CA SER A 525 -10.07 29.28 19.20
C SER A 525 -9.43 28.90 17.86
N ILE A 526 -9.44 29.87 16.94
CA ILE A 526 -8.90 29.74 15.58
C ILE A 526 -7.88 30.84 15.32
N ILE A 527 -6.67 30.45 14.96
CA ILE A 527 -5.56 31.33 14.63
C ILE A 527 -5.11 30.96 13.22
N GLU A 528 -5.48 31.79 12.23
CA GLU A 528 -5.37 31.42 10.81
C GLU A 528 -4.75 32.53 9.96
N GLY A 529 -3.84 32.19 9.05
CA GLY A 529 -3.36 33.12 8.01
C GLY A 529 -2.55 34.33 8.54
N ASN A 530 -2.10 34.31 9.79
CA ASN A 530 -1.40 35.43 10.39
C ASN A 530 0.10 35.39 10.07
N ARG A 531 0.72 36.58 9.97
CA ARG A 531 2.17 36.75 9.93
C ARG A 531 2.64 37.34 11.26
N LEU A 532 3.33 36.55 12.08
CA LEU A 532 3.86 36.93 13.39
C LEU A 532 5.38 37.05 13.28
N ALA A 533 5.89 38.27 13.18
CA ALA A 533 7.29 38.53 12.85
C ALA A 533 8.02 39.34 13.92
N ASP A 534 9.27 38.99 14.21
CA ASP A 534 10.16 39.75 15.10
C ASP A 534 9.57 39.99 16.51
N ASN A 535 8.81 39.01 17.01
CA ASN A 535 8.28 39.04 18.37
C ASN A 535 9.29 38.39 19.33
N ALA A 536 9.79 39.15 20.31
CA ALA A 536 11.01 38.78 21.04
C ALA A 536 10.94 37.44 21.79
N MET A 537 9.79 37.09 22.40
CA MET A 537 9.61 35.83 23.13
C MET A 537 8.87 34.76 22.33
N ALA A 538 7.67 35.07 21.85
CA ALA A 538 6.84 34.11 21.14
C ALA A 538 5.99 34.80 20.06
N GLY A 539 5.86 34.16 18.90
CA GLY A 539 4.83 34.54 17.94
C GLY A 539 3.44 34.30 18.52
N LEU A 540 3.13 33.04 18.84
CA LEU A 540 1.88 32.63 19.50
C LEU A 540 2.18 31.91 20.82
N GLN A 541 1.46 32.31 21.88
CA GLN A 541 1.47 31.68 23.18
C GLN A 541 0.05 31.33 23.64
N ILE A 542 -0.18 30.08 24.04
CA ILE A 542 -1.46 29.61 24.56
C ILE A 542 -1.24 28.90 25.92
N GLU A 543 -1.99 29.32 26.93
CA GLU A 543 -2.11 28.62 28.21
C GLU A 543 -3.60 28.48 28.55
N ALA A 544 -4.11 27.25 28.47
CA ALA A 544 -5.51 26.93 28.73
C ALA A 544 -5.64 25.95 29.89
N THR A 545 -6.46 26.28 30.87
CA THR A 545 -6.81 25.39 31.98
C THR A 545 -8.30 25.08 31.94
N GLY A 546 -8.66 23.80 31.99
CA GLY A 546 -10.05 23.34 32.02
C GLY A 546 -10.35 22.49 33.25
N GLY A 547 -11.57 21.97 33.30
CA GLY A 547 -12.06 21.03 34.30
C GLY A 547 -13.00 19.98 33.72
N ALA A 548 -13.58 19.19 34.63
CA ALA A 548 -14.51 18.11 34.27
C ALA A 548 -15.71 18.64 33.46
N GLY A 549 -15.97 18.01 32.31
CA GLY A 549 -17.02 18.40 31.36
C GLY A 549 -16.68 19.56 30.42
N GLU A 550 -15.51 20.19 30.55
CA GLU A 550 -15.07 21.26 29.66
C GLU A 550 -14.21 20.72 28.51
N SER A 551 -14.42 21.25 27.30
CA SER A 551 -13.77 20.78 26.08
C SER A 551 -12.72 21.76 25.57
N PHE A 552 -11.73 21.24 24.84
CA PHE A 552 -10.69 22.01 24.18
C PHE A 552 -10.72 21.80 22.66
N ARG A 553 -10.78 22.88 21.89
CA ARG A 553 -10.69 22.89 20.44
C ARG A 553 -9.76 24.00 19.98
N LEU A 554 -8.69 23.65 19.26
CA LEU A 554 -7.73 24.62 18.75
C LEU A 554 -7.44 24.37 17.27
N ALA A 555 -7.48 25.43 16.47
CA ALA A 555 -6.94 25.44 15.11
C ALA A 555 -5.84 26.51 14.99
N VAL A 556 -4.63 26.10 14.61
CA VAL A 556 -3.50 26.98 14.26
C VAL A 556 -3.09 26.64 12.84
N GLU A 557 -3.59 27.42 11.88
CA GLU A 557 -3.51 27.07 10.45
C GLU A 557 -2.90 28.16 9.57
N ASP A 558 -2.03 27.76 8.64
CA ASP A 558 -1.48 28.63 7.59
C ASP A 558 -0.81 29.93 8.09
N ASN A 559 -0.27 29.90 9.32
CA ASN A 559 0.43 31.05 9.89
C ASN A 559 1.91 31.04 9.51
N VAL A 560 2.51 32.23 9.51
CA VAL A 560 3.93 32.46 9.28
C VAL A 560 4.55 33.07 10.54
N PHE A 561 5.45 32.34 11.18
CA PHE A 561 6.22 32.76 12.35
C PHE A 561 7.67 33.03 11.93
N GLU A 562 8.18 34.24 12.14
CA GLU A 562 9.51 34.63 11.67
C GLU A 562 10.27 35.42 12.75
N GLY A 563 11.48 34.97 13.10
CA GLY A 563 12.31 35.64 14.11
C GLY A 563 11.82 35.44 15.55
N GLY A 564 12.66 35.84 16.51
CA GLY A 564 12.36 35.75 17.94
C GLY A 564 12.74 34.42 18.58
N ALA A 565 12.43 34.26 19.87
CA ALA A 565 12.80 33.05 20.60
C ALA A 565 11.92 31.83 20.23
N GLN A 566 10.60 32.00 20.14
CA GLN A 566 9.67 30.89 19.91
C GLN A 566 8.67 31.22 18.80
N GLY A 567 8.40 30.25 17.90
CA GLY A 567 7.35 30.41 16.89
C GLY A 567 5.96 30.28 17.53
N PHE A 568 5.62 29.05 17.93
CA PHE A 568 4.41 28.72 18.66
C PHE A 568 4.75 27.90 19.91
N TRP A 569 4.25 28.35 21.06
CA TRP A 569 4.27 27.59 22.31
C TRP A 569 2.86 27.51 22.90
N GLY A 570 2.32 26.30 23.07
CA GLY A 570 0.97 26.11 23.59
C GLY A 570 0.86 24.99 24.61
N MET A 571 0.02 25.20 25.62
CA MET A 571 -0.23 24.26 26.70
C MET A 571 -1.70 24.27 27.09
N ALA A 572 -2.31 23.08 27.15
CA ALA A 572 -3.68 22.88 27.59
C ALA A 572 -3.73 21.78 28.67
N GLU A 573 -4.27 22.07 29.84
CA GLU A 573 -4.35 21.13 30.97
C GLU A 573 -5.76 21.07 31.57
N GLY A 574 -6.15 19.93 32.14
CA GLY A 574 -7.33 19.83 33.02
C GLY A 574 -8.68 19.58 32.33
N HIS A 575 -8.76 19.66 31.00
CA HIS A 575 -10.01 19.49 30.25
C HIS A 575 -10.48 18.02 30.25
N GLU A 576 -11.78 17.77 30.05
CA GLU A 576 -12.32 16.40 29.92
C GLU A 576 -11.79 15.70 28.66
N GLY A 577 -11.37 16.45 27.65
CA GLY A 577 -10.86 15.94 26.39
C GLY A 577 -10.85 17.06 25.35
N GLY A 578 -10.38 16.75 24.16
CA GLY A 578 -10.44 17.71 23.06
C GLY A 578 -9.45 17.44 21.94
N GLU A 579 -9.42 18.39 21.01
CA GLU A 579 -8.67 18.26 19.77
C GLU A 579 -7.89 19.54 19.44
N ALA A 580 -6.67 19.36 18.91
CA ALA A 580 -5.89 20.45 18.34
C ALA A 580 -5.42 20.10 16.93
N ARG A 581 -5.52 21.08 16.03
CA ARG A 581 -5.01 20.99 14.67
C ARG A 581 -4.00 22.10 14.40
N ILE A 582 -2.78 21.70 14.08
CA ILE A 582 -1.65 22.59 13.80
C ILE A 582 -1.20 22.28 12.38
N ALA A 583 -1.67 23.06 11.40
CA ALA A 583 -1.56 22.70 10.00
C ALA A 583 -1.02 23.81 9.09
N GLY A 584 -0.17 23.48 8.11
CA GLY A 584 0.23 24.42 7.05
C GLY A 584 1.10 25.59 7.52
N ASN A 585 1.53 25.60 8.79
CA ASN A 585 2.29 26.71 9.34
C ASN A 585 3.74 26.69 8.84
N THR A 586 4.31 27.89 8.74
CA THR A 586 5.72 28.10 8.40
C THR A 586 6.43 28.80 9.55
N VAL A 587 7.49 28.20 10.09
CA VAL A 587 8.35 28.80 11.12
C VAL A 587 9.75 29.02 10.58
N ARG A 588 10.32 30.21 10.78
CA ARG A 588 11.66 30.54 10.30
C ARG A 588 12.46 31.30 11.34
N ASP A 589 13.75 30.95 11.43
CA ASP A 589 14.77 31.72 12.14
C ASP A 589 14.39 31.99 13.61
N THR A 590 14.00 30.95 14.34
CA THR A 590 13.69 31.03 15.78
C THR A 590 14.81 30.45 16.64
N ASP A 591 15.12 31.11 17.75
CA ASP A 591 16.28 30.77 18.58
C ASP A 591 16.04 29.51 19.46
N ASP A 592 14.90 29.40 20.15
CA ASP A 592 14.66 28.40 21.20
C ASP A 592 13.71 27.27 20.76
N LEU A 593 12.48 27.60 20.38
CA LEU A 593 11.46 26.61 19.96
C LEU A 593 10.87 26.96 18.58
N GLY A 594 10.60 25.95 17.77
CA GLY A 594 9.81 26.10 16.55
C GLY A 594 8.31 26.08 16.84
N LEU A 595 7.68 24.92 16.62
CA LEU A 595 6.30 24.61 17.02
C LEU A 595 6.33 23.69 18.24
N TRP A 596 5.75 24.11 19.35
CA TRP A 596 5.68 23.34 20.59
C TRP A 596 4.27 23.36 21.15
N PHE A 597 3.65 22.19 21.27
CA PHE A 597 2.30 22.07 21.82
C PHE A 597 2.18 20.91 22.81
N ARG A 598 1.45 21.12 23.90
CA ARG A 598 1.14 20.07 24.86
C ARG A 598 -0.33 20.10 25.29
N MET A 599 -0.94 18.93 25.39
CA MET A 599 -2.30 18.77 25.89
C MET A 599 -2.39 17.64 26.92
N ALA A 600 -3.07 17.89 28.04
CA ALA A 600 -3.26 16.92 29.10
C ALA A 600 -4.70 16.96 29.60
N ALA A 601 -5.38 15.80 29.58
CA ALA A 601 -6.68 15.64 30.21
C ALA A 601 -6.60 15.89 31.73
N GLY A 602 -7.75 16.25 32.32
CA GLY A 602 -7.91 16.35 33.77
C GLY A 602 -7.81 15.00 34.47
N ASP A 603 -7.58 15.03 35.79
CA ASP A 603 -7.50 13.83 36.62
C ASP A 603 -8.80 13.01 36.53
N ASP A 604 -8.70 11.68 36.49
CA ASP A 604 -9.80 10.72 36.31
C ASP A 604 -10.67 10.95 35.06
N SER A 605 -10.19 11.73 34.08
CA SER A 605 -10.94 12.02 32.86
C SER A 605 -11.11 10.81 31.95
N THR A 606 -12.26 10.74 31.29
CA THR A 606 -12.61 9.65 30.34
C THR A 606 -12.61 10.07 28.88
N GLY A 607 -12.40 11.36 28.58
CA GLY A 607 -12.40 11.84 27.21
C GLY A 607 -11.05 11.69 26.53
N ASP A 608 -11.12 11.73 25.20
CA ASP A 608 -9.98 11.55 24.32
C ASP A 608 -9.25 12.88 24.11
N VAL A 609 -7.94 12.78 23.91
CA VAL A 609 -7.07 13.91 23.60
C VAL A 609 -6.40 13.62 22.26
N THR A 610 -6.71 14.43 21.25
CA THR A 610 -6.25 14.23 19.87
C THR A 610 -5.48 15.44 19.37
N VAL A 611 -4.32 15.22 18.73
CA VAL A 611 -3.55 16.31 18.11
C VAL A 611 -3.07 15.90 16.72
N ASP A 612 -3.39 16.74 15.74
CA ASP A 612 -2.88 16.65 14.36
C ASP A 612 -1.85 17.76 14.12
N VAL A 613 -0.60 17.39 13.84
CA VAL A 613 0.47 18.30 13.40
C VAL A 613 0.85 17.97 11.96
N VAL A 614 0.31 18.71 10.98
CA VAL A 614 0.37 18.29 9.57
C VAL A 614 0.83 19.39 8.61
N ASN A 615 1.62 19.03 7.60
CA ASN A 615 2.04 19.95 6.53
C ASN A 615 2.76 21.23 7.03
N ASN A 616 3.42 21.19 8.19
CA ASN A 616 4.16 22.35 8.69
C ASN A 616 5.58 22.36 8.12
N THR A 617 6.13 23.55 7.90
CA THR A 617 7.51 23.75 7.45
C THR A 617 8.28 24.56 8.47
N THR A 618 9.44 24.07 8.90
CA THR A 618 10.36 24.81 9.77
C THR A 618 11.73 24.94 9.12
N VAL A 619 12.32 26.14 9.20
CA VAL A 619 13.64 26.46 8.64
C VAL A 619 14.45 27.21 9.68
N ASN A 620 15.61 26.68 10.08
CA ASN A 620 16.44 27.23 11.16
C ASN A 620 15.60 27.56 12.42
N ALA A 621 14.77 26.63 12.87
CA ALA A 621 13.85 26.84 13.97
C ALA A 621 14.23 25.96 15.17
N GLY A 622 14.23 26.55 16.36
CA GLY A 622 14.71 25.90 17.58
C GLY A 622 16.21 25.60 17.52
N THR A 623 17.01 26.63 17.25
CA THR A 623 18.46 26.53 17.01
C THR A 623 19.31 26.41 18.29
N ALA A 624 18.71 26.56 19.46
CA ALA A 624 19.32 26.20 20.73
C ALA A 624 19.71 24.72 20.77
N MET A 625 20.78 24.37 21.49
CA MET A 625 21.34 23.00 21.49
C MET A 625 20.33 21.91 21.92
N ASP A 626 19.38 22.25 22.80
CA ASP A 626 18.30 21.36 23.25
C ASP A 626 16.95 21.69 22.59
N GLY A 627 16.96 22.57 21.60
CA GLY A 627 15.79 23.04 20.88
C GLY A 627 15.14 21.95 20.05
N VAL A 628 13.84 22.11 19.80
CA VAL A 628 13.05 21.22 18.95
C VAL A 628 12.30 22.03 17.91
N ALA A 629 12.39 21.62 16.65
CA ALA A 629 11.72 22.32 15.57
C ALA A 629 10.21 22.08 15.60
N ILE A 630 9.77 20.84 15.83
CA ILE A 630 8.36 20.47 16.00
C ILE A 630 8.20 19.47 17.14
N TYR A 631 7.44 19.84 18.16
CA TYR A 631 7.09 18.99 19.29
C TYR A 631 5.60 18.98 19.56
N SER A 632 5.06 17.78 19.83
CA SER A 632 3.74 17.64 20.42
C SER A 632 3.71 16.58 21.52
N GLY A 633 3.03 16.89 22.62
CA GLY A 633 2.91 16.03 23.80
C GLY A 633 1.47 15.85 24.26
N LEU A 634 1.04 14.61 24.51
CA LEU A 634 -0.31 14.28 24.99
C LEU A 634 -0.31 13.49 26.30
N ARG A 635 -1.37 13.66 27.09
CA ARG A 635 -1.65 12.85 28.26
C ARG A 635 -3.15 12.60 28.44
N SER A 636 -3.54 11.34 28.56
CA SER A 636 -4.88 10.87 28.90
C SER A 636 -4.87 10.10 30.23
N GLU A 637 -5.99 10.08 30.95
CA GLU A 637 -6.20 9.25 32.14
C GLU A 637 -6.83 7.90 31.80
N HIS A 638 -8.09 7.90 31.31
CA HIS A 638 -8.82 6.69 30.91
C HIS A 638 -9.15 6.61 29.40
N GLY A 639 -9.10 7.73 28.67
CA GLY A 639 -9.39 7.81 27.23
C GLY A 639 -8.16 7.57 26.35
N GLU A 640 -8.24 7.99 25.09
CA GLU A 640 -7.16 7.89 24.11
C GLU A 640 -6.25 9.14 24.11
N ALA A 641 -4.93 8.96 24.14
CA ALA A 641 -3.96 9.99 23.81
C ALA A 641 -3.41 9.75 22.40
N TRP A 642 -3.97 10.40 21.39
CA TRP A 642 -3.69 10.14 19.98
C TRP A 642 -2.96 11.31 19.29
N LEU A 643 -1.72 11.08 18.85
CA LEU A 643 -0.90 12.03 18.11
C LEU A 643 -0.71 11.58 16.66
N ARG A 644 -0.96 12.48 15.72
CA ARG A 644 -0.53 12.32 14.34
C ARG A 644 0.38 13.48 13.93
N MET A 645 1.58 13.15 13.48
CA MET A 645 2.52 14.10 12.87
C MET A 645 2.82 13.66 11.44
N ALA A 646 2.26 14.36 10.45
CA ALA A 646 2.33 13.93 9.06
C ALA A 646 2.78 15.03 8.08
N ASP A 647 3.60 14.64 7.11
CA ASP A 647 4.01 15.49 5.98
C ASP A 647 4.67 16.82 6.41
N ASN A 648 5.31 16.85 7.59
CA ASN A 648 6.05 18.01 8.06
C ASN A 648 7.47 18.02 7.49
N ALA A 649 8.01 19.22 7.25
CA ALA A 649 9.36 19.44 6.75
C ALA A 649 10.18 20.28 7.72
N VAL A 650 11.37 19.80 8.09
CA VAL A 650 12.34 20.51 8.93
C VAL A 650 13.67 20.61 8.21
N ASP A 651 14.20 21.84 8.11
CA ASP A 651 15.54 22.11 7.60
C ASP A 651 16.30 23.00 8.58
N GLY A 652 17.18 22.42 9.37
CA GLY A 652 17.96 23.15 10.38
C GLY A 652 17.28 23.24 11.74
N ALA A 653 17.84 22.54 12.73
CA ALA A 653 17.45 22.65 14.15
C ALA A 653 18.67 22.41 15.05
N GLY A 654 18.70 23.05 16.22
CA GLY A 654 19.83 22.98 17.15
C GLY A 654 19.86 21.70 18.01
N GLY A 655 18.73 21.01 18.12
CA GLY A 655 18.62 19.71 18.78
C GLY A 655 17.87 18.70 17.92
N ARG A 656 16.56 18.57 18.17
CA ARG A 656 15.69 17.58 17.50
C ARG A 656 14.88 18.21 16.37
N GLY A 657 14.65 17.45 15.30
CA GLY A 657 13.74 17.85 14.23
C GLY A 657 12.28 17.73 14.65
N ILE A 658 11.76 16.50 14.66
CA ILE A 658 10.36 16.19 14.98
C ILE A 658 10.30 15.21 16.14
N TYR A 659 9.51 15.53 17.17
CA TYR A 659 9.37 14.68 18.34
C TYR A 659 7.93 14.61 18.88
N GLY A 660 7.36 13.40 18.93
CA GLY A 660 6.04 13.13 19.53
C GLY A 660 6.13 12.42 20.89
N ASP A 661 5.34 12.85 21.88
CA ASP A 661 5.19 12.20 23.19
C ASP A 661 3.70 11.93 23.47
N ALA A 662 3.32 10.71 23.85
CA ALA A 662 1.95 10.44 24.31
C ALA A 662 1.95 9.53 25.54
N ARG A 663 1.05 9.82 26.49
CA ARG A 663 0.96 9.07 27.75
C ARG A 663 -0.46 8.67 28.10
N GLY A 664 -0.66 7.38 28.35
CA GLY A 664 -1.82 6.85 29.03
C GLY A 664 -1.49 6.66 30.52
N MET A 665 -2.28 7.24 31.41
CA MET A 665 -2.09 7.00 32.84
C MET A 665 -2.80 5.70 33.21
N LEU A 666 -3.95 5.76 33.90
CA LEU A 666 -4.69 4.61 34.44
C LEU A 666 -4.98 3.53 33.38
N THR A 667 -6.15 3.57 32.77
CA THR A 667 -6.55 2.63 31.70
C THR A 667 -6.43 3.26 30.31
N GLY A 668 -5.93 4.50 30.23
CA GLY A 668 -5.83 5.23 28.98
C GLY A 668 -4.75 4.66 28.05
N ASN A 669 -5.03 4.74 26.76
CA ASN A 669 -4.14 4.28 25.71
C ASN A 669 -3.30 5.45 25.17
N ALA A 670 -2.14 5.15 24.59
CA ALA A 670 -1.26 6.13 23.97
C ALA A 670 -0.87 5.70 22.56
N GLU A 671 -1.08 6.57 21.57
CA GLU A 671 -0.71 6.32 20.19
C GLU A 671 -0.01 7.52 19.55
N VAL A 672 1.11 7.28 18.86
CA VAL A 672 1.83 8.29 18.06
C VAL A 672 2.08 7.76 16.65
N ARG A 673 1.70 8.51 15.63
CA ARG A 673 2.00 8.20 14.22
C ARG A 673 2.82 9.29 13.56
N LEU A 674 4.02 8.95 13.09
CA LEU A 674 4.96 9.81 12.37
C LEU A 674 5.00 9.39 10.90
N ILE A 675 4.34 10.13 10.01
CA ILE A 675 4.09 9.69 8.63
C ILE A 675 4.65 10.68 7.61
N GLY A 676 5.50 10.22 6.68
CA GLY A 676 5.90 11.02 5.52
C GLY A 676 6.71 12.28 5.83
N ASN A 677 7.24 12.41 7.05
CA ASN A 677 7.97 13.61 7.46
C ASN A 677 9.37 13.65 6.85
N ARG A 678 9.91 14.85 6.67
CA ARG A 678 11.23 15.10 6.09
C ARG A 678 12.06 15.97 7.02
N VAL A 679 13.21 15.49 7.47
CA VAL A 679 14.10 16.21 8.37
C VAL A 679 15.53 16.20 7.84
N GLN A 680 16.17 17.37 7.81
CA GLN A 680 17.58 17.49 7.47
C GLN A 680 18.28 18.56 8.31
N ASN A 681 19.61 18.48 8.38
CA ASN A 681 20.49 19.49 9.00
C ASN A 681 20.22 19.73 10.49
N VAL A 682 19.92 18.66 11.24
CA VAL A 682 19.75 18.71 12.71
C VAL A 682 21.01 18.24 13.45
N LEU A 683 21.16 18.60 14.73
CA LEU A 683 22.34 18.23 15.51
C LEU A 683 22.21 16.92 16.29
N ASP A 684 21.01 16.59 16.83
CA ASP A 684 20.78 15.40 17.66
C ASP A 684 19.93 14.35 16.93
N MET A 685 18.60 14.50 16.92
CA MET A 685 17.68 13.48 16.39
C MET A 685 16.83 14.05 15.26
N GLY A 686 16.75 13.33 14.14
CA GLY A 686 15.89 13.66 13.02
C GLY A 686 14.41 13.58 13.40
N ILE A 687 13.91 12.36 13.52
CA ILE A 687 12.50 12.05 13.79
C ILE A 687 12.43 11.05 14.93
N GLY A 688 11.57 11.29 15.91
CA GLY A 688 11.37 10.31 16.95
C GLY A 688 10.13 10.52 17.79
N GLY A 689 9.95 9.62 18.74
CA GLY A 689 8.89 9.76 19.69
C GLY A 689 8.88 8.69 20.76
N ARG A 690 8.03 8.90 21.75
CA ARG A 690 7.84 8.00 22.87
C ARG A 690 6.38 7.89 23.22
N VAL A 691 5.92 6.67 23.46
CA VAL A 691 4.62 6.39 24.06
C VAL A 691 4.78 5.63 25.36
N ARG A 692 3.97 5.95 26.36
CA ARG A 692 3.99 5.25 27.64
C ARG A 692 2.62 5.11 28.26
N SER A 693 2.26 3.90 28.69
CA SER A 693 0.99 3.61 29.36
C SER A 693 1.21 2.93 30.72
N MET A 694 0.30 3.09 31.69
CA MET A 694 0.30 2.21 32.89
C MET A 694 -0.40 0.90 32.55
N ASP A 695 -1.73 0.86 32.49
CA ASP A 695 -2.49 -0.38 32.19
C ASP A 695 -3.08 -0.41 30.77
N GLY A 696 -3.08 0.71 30.04
CA GLY A 696 -3.52 0.78 28.64
C GLY A 696 -2.43 0.41 27.62
N ASP A 697 -2.81 0.34 26.35
CA ASP A 697 -1.90 0.02 25.24
C ASP A 697 -1.01 1.22 24.88
N SER A 698 0.19 0.93 24.37
CA SER A 698 1.18 1.91 23.90
C SER A 698 1.62 1.58 22.47
N ARG A 699 1.26 2.42 21.49
CA ARG A 699 1.57 2.20 20.07
C ARG A 699 2.32 3.38 19.45
N ILE A 700 3.42 3.11 18.77
CA ILE A 700 4.13 4.13 18.00
C ILE A 700 4.53 3.63 16.62
N GLU A 701 4.29 4.46 15.61
CA GLU A 701 4.58 4.13 14.21
C GLU A 701 5.37 5.25 13.56
N ALA A 702 6.42 4.88 12.81
CA ALA A 702 7.16 5.77 11.94
C ALA A 702 7.18 5.19 10.53
N THR A 703 6.39 5.77 9.62
CA THR A 703 6.19 5.23 8.26
C THR A 703 6.55 6.24 7.17
N GLY A 704 7.37 5.83 6.20
CA GLY A 704 7.64 6.61 4.99
C GLY A 704 8.42 7.90 5.23
N ASN A 705 9.15 8.02 6.34
CA ASN A 705 9.87 9.24 6.69
C ASN A 705 11.25 9.31 6.01
N VAL A 706 11.77 10.53 5.87
CA VAL A 706 13.12 10.81 5.37
C VAL A 706 13.88 11.63 6.40
N ALA A 707 15.03 11.14 6.86
CA ALA A 707 15.91 11.85 7.77
C ALA A 707 17.35 11.89 7.26
N SER A 708 18.03 13.03 7.39
CA SER A 708 19.45 13.16 7.04
C SER A 708 20.22 14.05 8.02
N GLY A 709 21.42 13.61 8.40
CA GLY A 709 22.24 14.31 9.39
C GLY A 709 21.83 14.03 10.85
N GLY A 710 22.59 14.60 11.79
CA GLY A 710 22.40 14.43 13.22
C GLY A 710 23.09 13.20 13.82
N GLN A 711 22.87 12.94 15.11
CA GLN A 711 23.29 11.71 15.78
C GLN A 711 22.38 10.54 15.42
N ARG A 712 21.06 10.77 15.38
CA ARG A 712 20.05 9.71 15.18
C ARG A 712 19.08 10.08 14.06
N GLY A 713 18.73 9.11 13.21
CA GLY A 713 17.77 9.26 12.14
C GLY A 713 16.32 9.18 12.63
N VAL A 714 15.77 7.96 12.67
CA VAL A 714 14.40 7.67 13.12
C VAL A 714 14.45 6.81 14.39
N SER A 715 13.91 7.30 15.50
CA SER A 715 13.95 6.58 16.79
C SER A 715 12.61 6.62 17.52
N ILE A 716 11.96 5.47 17.65
CA ILE A 716 10.64 5.33 18.30
C ILE A 716 10.69 4.36 19.47
N GLN A 717 9.91 4.66 20.52
CA GLN A 717 9.90 3.86 21.74
C GLN A 717 8.48 3.71 22.31
N ALA A 718 8.11 2.50 22.75
CA ALA A 718 6.86 2.22 23.43
C ALA A 718 7.08 1.50 24.76
N PHE A 719 6.39 1.93 25.82
CA PHE A 719 6.56 1.39 27.16
C PHE A 719 5.22 1.15 27.85
N THR A 720 4.98 -0.05 28.38
CA THR A 720 3.81 -0.30 29.25
C THR A 720 4.26 -0.91 30.58
N ILE A 721 3.67 -0.46 31.69
CA ILE A 721 4.07 -0.94 33.04
C ILE A 721 3.24 -2.13 33.48
N GLY A 722 1.92 -2.06 33.28
CA GLY A 722 0.93 -3.05 33.73
C GLY A 722 0.56 -4.05 32.65
N GLU A 723 -0.74 -4.23 32.46
CA GLU A 723 -1.33 -5.29 31.61
C GLU A 723 -1.41 -4.94 30.11
N GLY A 724 -1.27 -3.66 29.74
CA GLY A 724 -1.41 -3.22 28.36
C GLY A 724 -0.24 -3.64 27.47
N ASN A 725 -0.49 -3.75 26.16
CA ASN A 725 0.51 -4.14 25.18
C ASN A 725 1.36 -2.94 24.76
N ALA A 726 2.54 -3.18 24.20
CA ALA A 726 3.36 -2.16 23.59
C ALA A 726 3.84 -2.56 22.19
N GLN A 727 3.75 -1.62 21.25
CA GLN A 727 4.11 -1.83 19.85
C GLN A 727 4.90 -0.64 19.28
N ALA A 728 6.02 -0.94 18.61
CA ALA A 728 6.78 0.03 17.84
C ALA A 728 7.02 -0.49 16.41
N LEU A 729 6.57 0.25 15.40
CA LEU A 729 6.74 -0.09 13.98
C LEU A 729 7.47 1.01 13.23
N ALA A 730 8.66 0.72 12.71
CA ALA A 730 9.39 1.58 11.79
C ALA A 730 9.34 0.99 10.37
N GLU A 731 8.61 1.62 9.45
CA GLU A 731 8.36 1.08 8.12
C GLU A 731 8.73 2.05 7.00
N ALA A 732 9.41 1.56 5.95
CA ALA A 732 9.65 2.32 4.72
C ALA A 732 10.37 3.67 4.93
N ASN A 733 11.20 3.79 5.98
CA ASN A 733 11.95 5.02 6.24
C ASN A 733 13.28 5.03 5.48
N ARG A 734 13.72 6.23 5.08
CA ARG A 734 15.01 6.47 4.45
C ARG A 734 15.87 7.37 5.34
N VAL A 735 17.03 6.87 5.75
CA VAL A 735 17.95 7.58 6.64
C VAL A 735 19.34 7.65 6.03
N GLU A 736 19.95 8.82 6.03
CA GLU A 736 21.30 9.02 5.48
C GLU A 736 22.18 9.91 6.38
N ASP A 737 23.49 9.66 6.40
CA ASP A 737 24.49 10.55 7.00
C ASP A 737 24.30 10.83 8.52
N VAL A 738 24.01 9.79 9.30
CA VAL A 738 23.84 9.90 10.76
C VAL A 738 25.12 9.49 11.50
N ALA A 739 25.42 10.16 12.61
CA ALA A 739 26.67 9.91 13.34
C ALA A 739 26.64 8.68 14.26
N ASP A 740 25.46 8.18 14.64
CA ASP A 740 25.32 7.06 15.60
C ASP A 740 24.28 6.03 15.12
N LEU A 741 22.99 6.37 15.09
CA LEU A 741 21.91 5.40 14.91
C LEU A 741 20.98 5.74 13.74
N GLY A 742 20.79 4.82 12.79
CA GLY A 742 19.91 5.02 11.65
C GLY A 742 18.43 4.96 12.01
N VAL A 743 17.92 3.74 12.23
CA VAL A 743 16.51 3.48 12.60
C VAL A 743 16.47 2.66 13.88
N ALA A 744 15.57 3.00 14.80
CA ALA A 744 15.37 2.24 16.03
C ALA A 744 13.89 2.11 16.40
N ALA A 745 13.47 0.88 16.72
CA ALA A 745 12.18 0.58 17.31
C ALA A 745 12.37 -0.21 18.63
N VAL A 746 11.99 0.40 19.75
CA VAL A 746 12.24 -0.14 21.10
C VAL A 746 10.93 -0.32 21.84
N VAL A 747 10.74 -1.47 22.45
CA VAL A 747 9.54 -1.81 23.22
C VAL A 747 9.90 -2.48 24.54
N GLU A 748 9.26 -2.05 25.63
CA GLU A 748 9.34 -2.73 26.92
C GLU A 748 7.95 -2.81 27.58
N THR A 749 7.62 -3.97 28.12
CA THR A 749 6.36 -4.21 28.85
C THR A 749 6.60 -4.90 30.19
N GLY A 750 5.67 -4.68 31.13
CA GLY A 750 5.48 -5.56 32.29
C GLY A 750 4.78 -6.85 31.87
N ASN A 751 3.44 -6.87 31.94
CA ASN A 751 2.63 -8.07 31.77
C ASN A 751 1.97 -8.21 30.38
N GLY A 752 2.01 -7.17 29.54
CA GLY A 752 1.45 -7.20 28.17
C GLY A 752 2.46 -7.61 27.08
N GLU A 753 1.98 -7.85 25.87
CA GLU A 753 2.83 -8.24 24.73
C GLU A 753 3.76 -7.08 24.29
N ALA A 754 5.03 -7.39 24.01
CA ALA A 754 6.01 -6.44 23.47
C ALA A 754 6.35 -6.77 22.01
N ARG A 755 6.04 -5.87 21.06
CA ARG A 755 6.35 -6.07 19.63
C ARG A 755 7.10 -4.89 18.99
N ALA A 756 8.37 -5.09 18.67
CA ALA A 756 9.18 -4.15 17.91
C ALA A 756 9.41 -4.66 16.47
N ALA A 757 9.20 -3.82 15.47
CA ALA A 757 9.43 -4.19 14.08
C ALA A 757 10.07 -3.05 13.27
N ALA A 758 11.03 -3.40 12.43
CA ALA A 758 11.56 -2.53 11.38
C ALA A 758 11.42 -3.23 10.03
N ILE A 759 10.66 -2.63 9.12
CA ILE A 759 10.25 -3.24 7.85
C ILE A 759 10.61 -2.31 6.68
N ASN A 760 11.30 -2.84 5.66
CA ASN A 760 11.54 -2.13 4.40
C ASN A 760 12.23 -0.76 4.57
N ASN A 761 13.10 -0.60 5.58
CA ASN A 761 13.85 0.64 5.79
C ASN A 761 15.16 0.63 4.99
N GLN A 762 15.60 1.82 4.59
CA GLN A 762 16.87 2.05 3.93
C GLN A 762 17.75 2.98 4.77
N VAL A 763 18.93 2.51 5.17
CA VAL A 763 19.92 3.32 5.91
C VAL A 763 21.25 3.31 5.16
N GLU A 764 21.84 4.49 4.96
CA GLU A 764 23.13 4.64 4.32
C GLU A 764 24.04 5.58 5.14
N ARG A 765 25.32 5.23 5.31
CA ARG A 765 26.32 6.05 6.02
C ARG A 765 25.94 6.34 7.48
N SER A 766 25.86 5.30 8.32
CA SER A 766 25.68 5.44 9.77
C SER A 766 26.99 5.24 10.55
N GLY A 767 27.29 6.16 11.47
CA GLY A 767 28.51 6.13 12.31
C GLY A 767 28.46 5.15 13.49
N GLY A 768 27.33 4.46 13.68
CA GLY A 768 27.14 3.36 14.63
C GLY A 768 26.25 2.27 14.03
N ILE A 769 25.10 2.01 14.65
CA ILE A 769 24.17 0.96 14.23
C ILE A 769 23.28 1.47 13.09
N GLY A 770 23.09 0.67 12.04
CA GLY A 770 22.16 0.97 10.95
C GLY A 770 20.70 0.91 11.42
N ILE A 771 20.23 -0.29 11.79
CA ILE A 771 18.85 -0.52 12.24
C ILE A 771 18.85 -1.37 13.51
N GLU A 772 18.07 -0.95 14.51
CA GLU A 772 17.90 -1.66 15.78
C GLU A 772 16.42 -1.93 16.08
N THR A 773 16.10 -3.18 16.43
CA THR A 773 14.84 -3.54 17.09
C THR A 773 15.11 -4.20 18.43
N TYR A 774 14.40 -3.75 19.46
CA TYR A 774 14.52 -4.27 20.81
C TYR A 774 13.14 -4.48 21.42
N ALA A 775 12.87 -5.67 21.97
CA ALA A 775 11.65 -5.97 22.70
C ALA A 775 11.96 -6.66 24.04
N ALA A 776 11.32 -6.20 25.11
CA ALA A 776 11.41 -6.84 26.41
C ALA A 776 10.04 -6.97 27.08
N ALA A 777 9.80 -8.11 27.74
CA ALA A 777 8.57 -8.37 28.50
C ALA A 777 8.89 -9.12 29.81
N GLU A 778 8.21 -8.79 30.90
CA GLU A 778 8.37 -9.51 32.17
C GLU A 778 7.63 -10.86 32.11
N ASP A 779 6.32 -10.87 31.87
CA ASP A 779 5.47 -12.08 31.98
C ASP A 779 4.67 -12.44 30.70
N ALA A 780 5.05 -11.87 29.56
CA ALA A 780 4.37 -12.08 28.27
C ALA A 780 5.33 -12.33 27.10
N VAL A 781 4.78 -12.41 25.89
CA VAL A 781 5.53 -12.60 24.65
C VAL A 781 6.30 -11.32 24.28
N ALA A 782 7.56 -11.50 23.88
CA ALA A 782 8.40 -10.42 23.35
C ALA A 782 8.92 -10.77 21.95
N GLU A 783 8.70 -9.88 20.99
CA GLU A 783 9.06 -10.10 19.59
C GLU A 783 9.82 -8.89 19.01
N ALA A 784 10.96 -9.15 18.36
CA ALA A 784 11.72 -8.16 17.63
C ALA A 784 11.95 -8.62 16.18
N TRP A 785 11.48 -7.85 15.20
CA TRP A 785 11.46 -8.22 13.78
C TRP A 785 12.26 -7.26 12.91
N LEU A 786 13.13 -7.78 12.06
CA LEU A 786 13.78 -7.08 10.96
C LEU A 786 13.34 -7.72 9.65
N VAL A 787 12.62 -6.99 8.79
CA VAL A 787 12.09 -7.54 7.53
C VAL A 787 12.44 -6.64 6.35
N ASP A 788 13.07 -7.22 5.32
CA ASP A 788 13.32 -6.56 4.03
C ASP A 788 14.06 -5.22 4.11
N ASN A 789 14.90 -5.01 5.12
CA ASN A 789 15.64 -3.76 5.28
C ASN A 789 16.98 -3.79 4.51
N ARG A 790 17.46 -2.60 4.11
CA ARG A 790 18.77 -2.42 3.46
C ARG A 790 19.62 -1.44 4.25
N VAL A 791 20.82 -1.86 4.63
CA VAL A 791 21.82 -1.01 5.29
C VAL A 791 23.13 -1.05 4.52
N SER A 792 23.73 0.12 4.27
CA SER A 792 25.08 0.20 3.71
C SER A 792 25.98 1.25 4.35
N ASP A 793 27.28 0.98 4.33
CA ASP A 793 28.33 1.89 4.81
C ASP A 793 28.14 2.26 6.29
N CYS A 794 28.10 1.24 7.16
CA CYS A 794 27.88 1.43 8.60
C CYS A 794 29.13 1.12 9.44
N ALA A 795 29.37 1.86 10.52
CA ALA A 795 30.61 1.73 11.29
C ALA A 795 30.61 0.56 12.30
N THR A 796 29.44 0.13 12.80
CA THR A 796 29.36 -0.98 13.76
C THR A 796 28.50 -2.12 13.24
N VAL A 797 27.22 -2.18 13.59
CA VAL A 797 26.30 -3.27 13.22
C VAL A 797 25.33 -2.77 12.17
N GLY A 798 25.16 -3.52 11.07
CA GLY A 798 24.19 -3.17 10.04
C GLY A 798 22.76 -3.24 10.57
N LEU A 799 22.34 -4.43 10.99
CA LEU A 799 21.01 -4.67 11.56
C LEU A 799 21.11 -5.46 12.86
N ALA A 800 20.40 -5.03 13.89
CA ALA A 800 20.36 -5.65 15.20
C ALA A 800 18.91 -5.92 15.65
N ALA A 801 18.57 -7.17 15.98
CA ALA A 801 17.32 -7.53 16.63
C ALA A 801 17.61 -8.20 17.98
N SER A 802 17.00 -7.70 19.06
CA SER A 802 17.24 -8.18 20.41
C SER A 802 15.95 -8.40 21.20
N VAL A 803 15.88 -9.52 21.93
CA VAL A 803 14.79 -9.84 22.86
C VAL A 803 15.31 -10.23 24.24
N GLU A 804 14.68 -9.70 25.29
CA GLU A 804 14.87 -10.10 26.69
C GLU A 804 13.53 -10.47 27.37
N MET A 805 13.46 -11.62 28.06
CA MET A 805 12.22 -12.07 28.75
C MET A 805 12.50 -12.68 30.13
N TRP A 806 11.58 -12.48 31.09
CA TRP A 806 11.70 -12.98 32.48
C TRP A 806 10.59 -13.97 32.91
N GLY A 807 9.67 -14.34 32.01
CA GLY A 807 8.49 -15.17 32.29
C GLY A 807 8.40 -16.48 31.49
N ASN A 808 7.26 -17.18 31.59
CA ASN A 808 7.10 -18.54 31.03
C ASN A 808 6.76 -18.63 29.53
N GLU A 809 6.69 -17.50 28.83
CA GLU A 809 6.29 -17.40 27.42
C GLU A 809 7.48 -17.48 26.46
N ALA A 810 7.23 -17.33 25.15
CA ALA A 810 8.29 -17.35 24.14
C ALA A 810 8.76 -15.93 23.79
N GLY A 811 10.07 -15.76 23.58
CA GLY A 811 10.62 -14.57 22.96
C GLY A 811 11.35 -14.87 21.66
N LEU A 812 11.04 -14.07 20.64
CA LEU A 812 11.44 -14.29 19.26
C LEU A 812 12.16 -13.07 18.70
N ALA A 813 13.43 -13.23 18.37
CA ALA A 813 14.16 -12.27 17.55
C ALA A 813 14.28 -12.82 16.13
N ALA A 814 13.85 -12.06 15.13
CA ALA A 814 13.77 -12.52 13.74
C ALA A 814 14.37 -11.52 12.76
N ALA A 815 15.12 -12.04 11.78
CA ALA A 815 15.60 -11.29 10.62
C ALA A 815 15.26 -12.06 9.34
N THR A 816 14.48 -11.45 8.45
CA THR A 816 14.05 -12.05 7.19
C THR A 816 14.28 -11.09 6.01
N GLY A 817 14.93 -11.54 4.94
CA GLY A 817 15.04 -10.77 3.70
C GLY A 817 15.93 -9.52 3.75
N ASN A 818 16.77 -9.35 4.79
CA ASN A 818 17.56 -8.13 4.96
C ASN A 818 18.88 -8.14 4.20
N GLU A 819 19.37 -6.96 3.85
CA GLU A 819 20.67 -6.75 3.20
C GLU A 819 21.56 -5.80 4.02
N ALA A 820 22.78 -6.25 4.35
CA ALA A 820 23.82 -5.44 4.98
C ALA A 820 25.09 -5.43 4.09
N ASP A 821 25.61 -4.26 3.76
CA ASP A 821 26.77 -4.10 2.86
C ASP A 821 27.79 -3.10 3.42
N ARG A 822 29.08 -3.46 3.46
CA ARG A 822 30.16 -2.61 4.01
C ARG A 822 29.87 -2.11 5.42
N CYS A 823 29.65 -3.05 6.32
CA CYS A 823 29.41 -2.79 7.74
C CYS A 823 30.58 -3.24 8.62
N GLY A 824 30.80 -2.54 9.75
CA GLY A 824 31.94 -2.77 10.64
C GLY A 824 31.94 -4.12 11.36
N ILE A 825 31.52 -4.16 12.62
CA ILE A 825 31.61 -5.32 13.53
C ILE A 825 30.77 -6.52 13.05
N ALA A 826 29.56 -6.27 12.59
CA ALA A 826 28.69 -7.32 12.05
C ALA A 826 27.72 -6.77 11.00
N GLY A 827 27.41 -7.57 9.97
CA GLY A 827 26.33 -7.23 9.04
C GLY A 827 24.98 -7.32 9.73
N ILE A 828 24.63 -8.50 10.24
CA ILE A 828 23.35 -8.77 10.92
C ILE A 828 23.60 -9.47 12.25
N GLN A 829 22.97 -8.97 13.31
CA GLN A 829 23.02 -9.55 14.65
C GLN A 829 21.59 -9.81 15.16
N VAL A 830 21.30 -11.05 15.55
CA VAL A 830 19.99 -11.43 16.10
C VAL A 830 20.18 -12.15 17.41
N ARG A 831 19.52 -11.68 18.47
CA ARG A 831 19.69 -12.18 19.83
C ARG A 831 18.35 -12.37 20.54
N SER A 832 18.15 -13.52 21.16
CA SER A 832 17.06 -13.78 22.09
C SER A 832 17.61 -14.32 23.40
N ARG A 833 17.12 -13.78 24.53
CA ARG A 833 17.51 -14.21 25.87
C ARG A 833 16.30 -14.42 26.78
N ALA A 834 16.20 -15.62 27.35
CA ALA A 834 15.27 -15.98 28.42
C ALA A 834 15.98 -16.08 29.76
N TYR A 835 15.43 -15.44 30.80
CA TYR A 835 16.01 -15.41 32.15
C TYR A 835 15.36 -16.40 33.13
N ALA A 836 14.03 -16.54 33.14
CA ALA A 836 13.31 -17.42 34.07
C ALA A 836 12.00 -17.90 33.43
N GLY A 837 11.89 -19.19 33.12
CA GLY A 837 10.81 -19.70 32.28
C GLY A 837 11.03 -19.39 30.79
N GLY A 838 10.12 -19.91 29.95
CA GLY A 838 10.02 -19.48 28.56
C GLY A 838 11.07 -20.05 27.60
N ASN A 839 11.02 -19.61 26.34
CA ASN A 839 11.90 -20.08 25.27
C ASN A 839 12.60 -18.93 24.54
N ALA A 840 13.91 -19.06 24.32
CA ALA A 840 14.69 -18.11 23.52
C ALA A 840 14.77 -18.59 22.06
N HIS A 841 14.02 -17.95 21.16
CA HIS A 841 13.98 -18.27 19.74
C HIS A 841 14.66 -17.21 18.87
N VAL A 842 15.41 -17.66 17.88
CA VAL A 842 16.01 -16.83 16.84
C VAL A 842 15.70 -17.40 15.45
N LEU A 843 15.25 -16.54 14.54
CA LEU A 843 15.00 -16.85 13.13
C LEU A 843 15.87 -15.97 12.23
N LEU A 844 16.65 -16.58 11.34
CA LEU A 844 17.38 -15.92 10.25
C LEU A 844 16.97 -16.55 8.93
N GLU A 845 16.27 -15.83 8.07
CA GLU A 845 15.80 -16.37 6.80
C GLU A 845 16.12 -15.44 5.62
N ASN A 846 16.73 -15.97 4.56
CA ASN A 846 16.92 -15.26 3.29
C ASN A 846 17.63 -13.90 3.44
N ASN A 847 18.59 -13.77 4.36
CA ASN A 847 19.35 -12.53 4.55
C ASN A 847 20.65 -12.54 3.72
N ARG A 848 21.21 -11.36 3.47
CA ARG A 848 22.50 -11.15 2.81
C ARG A 848 23.38 -10.18 3.61
N ALA A 849 24.62 -10.58 3.90
CA ALA A 849 25.61 -9.74 4.57
C ALA A 849 26.95 -9.80 3.83
N GLU A 850 27.39 -8.67 3.27
CA GLU A 850 28.53 -8.64 2.36
C GLU A 850 29.53 -7.51 2.65
N ASN A 851 30.79 -7.76 2.28
CA ASN A 851 31.87 -6.78 2.28
C ASN A 851 32.14 -6.10 3.65
N GLY A 852 31.80 -6.76 4.76
CA GLY A 852 31.99 -6.21 6.11
C GLY A 852 33.41 -6.35 6.65
N GLU A 853 33.79 -5.49 7.60
CA GLU A 853 35.07 -5.59 8.32
C GLU A 853 35.06 -6.67 9.42
N GLY A 854 33.87 -7.17 9.76
CA GLY A 854 33.63 -8.10 10.85
C GLY A 854 32.99 -9.41 10.38
N THR A 855 32.09 -9.98 11.18
CA THR A 855 31.37 -11.21 10.83
C THR A 855 30.09 -10.89 10.08
N GLY A 856 29.79 -11.58 8.99
CA GLY A 856 28.59 -11.33 8.19
C GLY A 856 27.31 -11.41 9.03
N MET A 857 27.06 -12.54 9.70
CA MET A 857 25.86 -12.74 10.53
C MET A 857 26.17 -13.43 11.86
N LEU A 858 25.51 -12.98 12.92
CA LEU A 858 25.60 -13.55 14.27
C LEU A 858 24.20 -13.79 14.85
N ALA A 859 23.91 -15.04 15.20
CA ALA A 859 22.67 -15.45 15.84
C ALA A 859 22.95 -16.05 17.23
N LEU A 860 22.26 -15.56 18.26
CA LEU A 860 22.48 -15.97 19.65
C LEU A 860 21.16 -16.23 20.37
N ALA A 861 20.91 -17.47 20.75
CA ALA A 861 19.79 -17.87 21.60
C ALA A 861 20.31 -18.33 22.96
N LEU A 862 19.85 -17.67 24.04
CA LEU A 862 20.33 -17.91 25.40
C LEU A 862 19.15 -18.20 26.35
N ALA A 863 19.06 -19.45 26.82
CA ALA A 863 18.16 -19.83 27.92
C ALA A 863 18.96 -19.96 29.22
N SER A 864 18.75 -19.00 30.14
CA SER A 864 19.42 -18.93 31.45
C SER A 864 18.87 -20.00 32.41
N PRO A 865 19.48 -20.20 33.60
CA PRO A 865 18.94 -21.16 34.57
C PRO A 865 17.47 -20.89 34.90
N GLY A 866 16.61 -21.90 34.79
CA GLY A 866 15.16 -21.82 34.96
C GLY A 866 14.37 -21.59 33.67
N ALA A 867 15.02 -21.24 32.55
CA ALA A 867 14.38 -21.15 31.23
C ALA A 867 14.29 -22.53 30.54
N GLN A 868 13.42 -22.66 29.54
CA GLN A 868 13.17 -23.93 28.85
C GLN A 868 14.18 -24.13 27.71
N ASN A 869 13.89 -23.68 26.48
CA ASN A 869 14.69 -24.04 25.31
C ASN A 869 15.38 -22.84 24.66
N ALA A 870 16.50 -23.10 24.01
CA ALA A 870 17.19 -22.17 23.10
C ALA A 870 17.15 -22.74 21.67
N VAL A 871 16.53 -22.02 20.73
CA VAL A 871 16.30 -22.50 19.37
C VAL A 871 16.77 -21.46 18.36
N ILE A 872 17.58 -21.90 17.39
CA ILE A 872 17.98 -21.10 16.23
C ILE A 872 17.58 -21.82 14.95
N MET A 873 16.88 -21.13 14.06
CA MET A 873 16.63 -21.56 12.68
C MET A 873 17.26 -20.55 11.73
N ALA A 874 18.19 -21.01 10.90
CA ALA A 874 18.91 -20.23 9.91
C ALA A 874 18.79 -20.87 8.53
N THR A 875 17.99 -20.28 7.64
CA THR A 875 17.72 -20.80 6.31
C THR A 875 17.97 -19.81 5.19
N GLU A 876 18.55 -20.27 4.08
CA GLU A 876 18.69 -19.48 2.84
C GLU A 876 19.53 -18.19 2.96
N ASN A 877 20.40 -18.08 3.99
CA ASN A 877 21.20 -16.88 4.21
C ASN A 877 22.50 -16.89 3.40
N GLN A 878 23.01 -15.71 3.04
CA GLN A 878 24.27 -15.51 2.32
C GLN A 878 25.21 -14.56 3.06
N ALA A 879 26.41 -15.01 3.37
CA ALA A 879 27.46 -14.17 3.97
C ALA A 879 28.76 -14.25 3.16
N ASN A 880 29.12 -13.17 2.46
CA ASN A 880 30.22 -13.19 1.50
C ASN A 880 31.22 -12.04 1.71
N PHE A 881 32.50 -12.30 1.45
CA PHE A 881 33.54 -11.26 1.44
C PHE A 881 33.71 -10.50 2.76
N ASN A 882 33.39 -11.11 3.90
CA ASN A 882 33.56 -10.49 5.21
C ASN A 882 34.97 -10.76 5.75
N ALA A 883 35.60 -9.76 6.38
CA ALA A 883 36.99 -9.87 6.80
C ALA A 883 37.21 -10.84 8.00
N ILE A 884 36.16 -11.17 8.76
CA ILE A 884 36.18 -12.17 9.84
C ILE A 884 35.35 -13.40 9.42
N GLY A 885 34.22 -13.70 10.05
CA GLY A 885 33.44 -14.91 9.77
C GLY A 885 32.28 -14.69 8.78
N GLY A 886 31.75 -15.79 8.23
CA GLY A 886 30.50 -15.76 7.46
C GLY A 886 29.26 -15.71 8.37
N ILE A 887 28.78 -16.87 8.82
CA ILE A 887 27.58 -17.03 9.65
C ILE A 887 27.93 -17.76 10.95
N GLY A 888 27.68 -17.13 12.10
CA GLY A 888 27.84 -17.73 13.43
C GLY A 888 26.51 -17.94 14.15
N LEU A 889 26.18 -19.19 14.48
CA LEU A 889 24.96 -19.59 15.16
C LEU A 889 25.31 -20.23 16.52
N GLN A 890 24.83 -19.65 17.62
CA GLN A 890 25.09 -20.15 18.96
C GLN A 890 23.82 -20.24 19.80
N ALA A 891 23.37 -21.46 20.08
CA ALA A 891 22.33 -21.76 21.05
C ALA A 891 22.96 -22.33 22.33
N PHE A 892 22.52 -21.81 23.48
CA PHE A 892 22.89 -22.34 24.78
C PHE A 892 21.67 -22.36 25.69
N SER A 893 21.41 -23.52 26.31
CA SER A 893 20.33 -23.70 27.28
C SER A 893 20.85 -24.38 28.53
N GLN A 894 20.67 -23.74 29.70
CA GLN A 894 21.20 -24.29 30.95
C GLN A 894 20.46 -25.57 31.40
N ASP A 895 19.12 -25.57 31.33
CA ASP A 895 18.26 -26.61 31.92
C ASP A 895 17.44 -27.40 30.88
N GLY A 896 16.90 -26.74 29.83
CA GLY A 896 16.21 -27.45 28.74
C GLY A 896 17.08 -27.61 27.49
N SER A 897 16.46 -27.80 26.34
CA SER A 897 17.18 -28.22 25.12
C SER A 897 17.74 -27.05 24.31
N SER A 898 18.88 -27.28 23.67
CA SER A 898 19.51 -26.39 22.71
C SER A 898 19.39 -26.97 21.30
N ILE A 899 18.84 -26.21 20.35
CA ILE A 899 18.58 -26.69 18.99
C ILE A 899 19.06 -25.64 17.98
N VAL A 900 19.91 -26.06 17.04
CA VAL A 900 20.30 -25.22 15.89
C VAL A 900 20.00 -25.95 14.58
N MET A 901 19.26 -25.29 13.69
CA MET A 901 18.97 -25.76 12.34
C MET A 901 19.55 -24.79 11.31
N ALA A 902 20.59 -25.20 10.60
CA ALA A 902 21.21 -24.45 9.52
C ALA A 902 20.97 -25.15 8.17
N GLY A 903 20.06 -24.58 7.37
CA GLY A 903 19.64 -25.14 6.08
C GLY A 903 19.93 -24.21 4.90
N MET A 904 20.47 -24.71 3.80
CA MET A 904 20.56 -23.95 2.54
C MET A 904 21.31 -22.60 2.64
N ASN A 905 22.27 -22.46 3.56
CA ASN A 905 23.04 -21.23 3.70
C ASN A 905 24.30 -21.24 2.81
N GLY A 906 24.70 -20.07 2.31
CA GLY A 906 25.87 -19.87 1.46
C GLY A 906 26.91 -18.97 2.11
N THR A 907 28.18 -19.38 2.11
CA THR A 907 29.29 -18.60 2.68
C THR A 907 30.50 -18.64 1.75
N THR A 908 30.98 -17.46 1.32
CA THR A 908 32.04 -17.38 0.32
C THR A 908 33.08 -16.31 0.64
N ASP A 909 34.36 -16.62 0.49
CA ASP A 909 35.47 -15.64 0.58
C ASP A 909 35.51 -14.87 1.92
N ASN A 910 35.17 -15.50 3.06
CA ASN A 910 35.29 -14.89 4.39
C ASN A 910 36.67 -15.16 5.02
N GLY A 911 37.17 -14.25 5.87
CA GLY A 911 38.52 -14.31 6.44
C GLY A 911 38.77 -15.40 7.50
N GLU A 912 37.71 -15.92 8.12
CA GLU A 912 37.68 -17.03 9.09
C GLU A 912 36.64 -18.09 8.65
N ARG A 913 35.91 -18.72 9.59
CA ARG A 913 34.94 -19.79 9.30
C ARG A 913 33.82 -19.30 8.39
N GLY A 914 33.44 -20.15 7.44
CA GLY A 914 32.24 -19.92 6.62
C GLY A 914 30.99 -20.00 7.49
N LEU A 915 30.65 -21.18 7.98
CA LEU A 915 29.49 -21.44 8.84
C LEU A 915 29.93 -22.06 10.17
N MET A 916 29.58 -21.42 11.29
CA MET A 916 29.81 -21.92 12.64
C MET A 916 28.47 -22.21 13.33
N ILE A 917 28.32 -23.42 13.83
CA ILE A 917 27.14 -23.91 14.55
C ILE A 917 27.59 -24.38 15.93
N ARG A 918 26.99 -23.85 16.98
CA ARG A 918 27.24 -24.25 18.37
C ARG A 918 25.92 -24.45 19.10
N SER A 919 25.72 -25.66 19.62
CA SER A 919 24.54 -26.05 20.40
C SER A 919 24.99 -26.69 21.71
N GLU A 920 24.66 -26.08 22.84
CA GLU A 920 25.14 -26.50 24.16
C GLU A 920 24.01 -26.58 25.19
N ALA A 921 23.88 -27.74 25.84
CA ALA A 921 22.86 -27.98 26.85
C ALA A 921 23.43 -28.74 28.07
N PRO A 922 23.98 -28.05 29.08
CA PRO A 922 24.65 -28.70 30.21
C PRO A 922 23.76 -29.60 31.08
N GLN A 923 22.43 -29.49 31.04
CA GLN A 923 21.50 -30.41 31.72
C GLN A 923 20.38 -30.96 30.81
N GLY A 924 20.35 -30.51 29.55
CA GLY A 924 19.33 -30.87 28.56
C GLY A 924 19.91 -31.65 27.38
N ASP A 925 19.16 -31.66 26.27
CA ASP A 925 19.63 -32.23 25.00
C ASP A 925 20.19 -31.13 24.08
N ALA A 926 21.26 -31.43 23.36
CA ALA A 926 21.83 -30.53 22.35
C ALA A 926 21.72 -31.15 20.96
N ILE A 927 21.14 -30.39 20.04
CA ILE A 927 20.91 -30.81 18.65
C ILE A 927 21.45 -29.75 17.70
N ALA A 928 22.15 -30.19 16.65
CA ALA A 928 22.56 -29.35 15.54
C ALA A 928 22.40 -30.05 14.19
N TYR A 929 21.81 -29.34 13.24
CA TYR A 929 21.62 -29.77 11.86
C TYR A 929 22.31 -28.81 10.90
N ALA A 930 23.21 -29.33 10.06
CA ALA A 930 23.79 -28.65 8.91
C ALA A 930 23.33 -29.36 7.64
N VAL A 931 22.33 -28.79 6.95
CA VAL A 931 21.68 -29.41 5.80
C VAL A 931 21.81 -28.53 4.55
N GLN A 932 22.32 -29.09 3.45
CA GLN A 932 22.36 -28.39 2.14
C GLN A 932 23.10 -27.04 2.16
N ASN A 933 24.08 -26.85 3.04
CA ASN A 933 24.86 -25.62 3.08
C ASN A 933 26.01 -25.65 2.08
N VAL A 934 26.42 -24.46 1.64
CA VAL A 934 27.46 -24.24 0.65
C VAL A 934 28.55 -23.33 1.26
N SER A 935 29.80 -23.77 1.24
CA SER A 935 30.91 -23.04 1.85
C SER A 935 32.18 -23.08 1.00
N HIS A 936 32.61 -21.92 0.49
CA HIS A 936 33.69 -21.81 -0.49
C HIS A 936 34.76 -20.79 -0.09
N ARG A 937 36.04 -21.15 -0.23
CA ARG A 937 37.19 -20.23 -0.09
C ARG A 937 37.20 -19.42 1.21
N ASN A 938 36.77 -20.03 2.32
CA ASN A 938 36.78 -19.37 3.62
C ASN A 938 38.08 -19.68 4.40
N ALA A 939 38.39 -18.78 5.33
CA ALA A 939 39.49 -18.80 6.28
C ALA A 939 40.89 -18.49 5.71
N ASN A 940 41.77 -17.99 6.59
CA ASN A 940 43.17 -17.73 6.26
C ASN A 940 44.02 -19.03 6.28
N PRO A 941 44.68 -19.41 5.17
CA PRO A 941 45.57 -20.57 5.10
C PRO A 941 46.74 -20.56 6.10
N GLY A 942 47.08 -19.40 6.65
CA GLY A 942 48.17 -19.25 7.63
C GLY A 942 47.78 -19.49 9.09
N ASP A 943 46.50 -19.62 9.42
CA ASP A 943 46.01 -19.81 10.80
C ASP A 943 45.08 -21.03 10.94
N PRO A 944 45.62 -22.23 11.23
CA PRO A 944 44.83 -23.45 11.34
C PRO A 944 43.87 -23.47 12.55
N MET A 945 43.98 -22.53 13.50
CA MET A 945 43.09 -22.46 14.68
C MET A 945 41.75 -21.79 14.35
N MET A 946 41.68 -21.00 13.28
CA MET A 946 40.46 -20.26 12.91
C MET A 946 39.41 -21.12 12.20
N GLY A 947 39.73 -22.34 11.75
CA GLY A 947 38.76 -23.32 11.22
C GLY A 947 38.23 -23.01 9.80
N GLY A 948 37.77 -24.03 9.08
CA GLY A 948 37.44 -23.99 7.64
C GLY A 948 35.95 -23.80 7.32
N GLY A 949 35.44 -24.58 6.37
CA GLY A 949 34.15 -24.34 5.72
C GLY A 949 32.95 -24.34 6.68
N ILE A 950 32.54 -25.52 7.14
CA ILE A 950 31.41 -25.72 8.06
C ILE A 950 31.91 -26.33 9.36
N PHE A 951 31.62 -25.68 10.48
CA PHE A 951 32.05 -26.09 11.82
C PHE A 951 30.85 -26.27 12.74
N MET A 952 30.72 -27.44 13.34
CA MET A 952 29.61 -27.80 14.22
C MET A 952 30.13 -28.30 15.55
N THR A 953 29.59 -27.78 16.65
CA THR A 953 29.88 -28.20 18.03
C THR A 953 28.58 -28.45 18.76
N VAL A 954 28.42 -29.66 19.29
CA VAL A 954 27.21 -30.12 19.99
C VAL A 954 27.65 -30.75 21.30
N MET A 955 27.31 -30.13 22.43
CA MET A 955 27.71 -30.62 23.76
C MET A 955 26.50 -30.68 24.68
N ALA A 956 26.25 -31.84 25.29
CA ALA A 956 25.16 -32.04 26.24
C ALA A 956 25.59 -32.89 27.44
N GLU A 957 24.86 -32.81 28.55
CA GLU A 957 24.97 -33.84 29.61
C GLU A 957 24.22 -35.12 29.21
N ASN A 958 23.02 -34.96 28.64
CA ASN A 958 22.15 -36.08 28.23
C ASN A 958 22.41 -36.49 26.78
N THR A 959 21.56 -36.07 25.83
CA THR A 959 21.66 -36.50 24.44
C THR A 959 22.31 -35.41 23.59
N SER A 960 23.31 -35.79 22.78
CA SER A 960 23.93 -34.91 21.79
C SER A 960 23.73 -35.48 20.39
N LEU A 961 23.20 -34.67 19.47
CA LEU A 961 22.95 -35.06 18.08
C LEU A 961 23.54 -34.02 17.11
N GLY A 962 24.52 -34.44 16.32
CA GLY A 962 25.08 -33.64 15.24
C GLY A 962 24.88 -34.31 13.88
N MET A 963 24.26 -33.60 12.93
CA MET A 963 24.01 -34.13 11.59
C MET A 963 24.46 -33.16 10.49
N ALA A 964 25.38 -33.62 9.63
CA ALA A 964 25.83 -32.96 8.42
C ALA A 964 25.32 -33.74 7.19
N LEU A 965 24.40 -33.13 6.44
CA LEU A 965 23.68 -33.76 5.34
C LEU A 965 23.69 -32.89 4.07
N TYR A 966 24.08 -33.44 2.91
CA TYR A 966 24.05 -32.75 1.60
C TYR A 966 24.85 -31.44 1.53
N ASN A 967 25.86 -31.23 2.38
CA ASN A 967 26.64 -29.99 2.33
C ASN A 967 27.69 -30.04 1.22
N GLN A 968 28.02 -28.88 0.66
CA GLN A 968 29.04 -28.68 -0.36
C GLN A 968 30.11 -27.74 0.15
N THR A 969 31.38 -28.16 0.09
CA THR A 969 32.51 -27.36 0.57
C THR A 969 33.66 -27.41 -0.42
N ASP A 970 34.23 -26.25 -0.76
CA ASP A 970 35.31 -26.17 -1.75
C ASP A 970 36.38 -25.15 -1.37
N ASP A 971 37.65 -25.47 -1.63
CA ASP A 971 38.80 -24.56 -1.52
C ASP A 971 38.93 -23.82 -0.16
N ASN A 972 38.41 -24.37 0.94
CA ASN A 972 38.57 -23.74 2.25
C ASN A 972 39.98 -23.96 2.81
N ALA A 973 40.46 -23.00 3.60
CA ALA A 973 41.82 -23.02 4.16
C ALA A 973 42.09 -24.11 5.22
N ASN A 974 41.06 -24.83 5.68
CA ASN A 974 41.19 -25.94 6.62
C ASN A 974 40.25 -27.10 6.23
N GLU A 975 39.62 -27.81 7.16
CA GLU A 975 38.66 -28.86 6.80
C GLU A 975 37.40 -28.27 6.12
N GLY A 976 36.84 -29.00 5.17
CA GLY A 976 35.55 -28.66 4.56
C GLY A 976 34.42 -28.71 5.59
N ILE A 977 34.26 -29.84 6.28
CA ILE A 977 33.27 -30.03 7.34
C ILE A 977 33.94 -30.57 8.60
N ARG A 978 33.70 -29.92 9.74
CA ARG A 978 34.11 -30.40 11.05
C ARG A 978 32.92 -30.48 12.01
N ALA A 979 32.69 -31.64 12.59
CA ALA A 979 31.63 -31.87 13.56
C ALA A 979 32.18 -32.47 14.85
N MET A 980 31.90 -31.80 15.98
CA MET A 980 32.24 -32.22 17.33
C MET A 980 30.96 -32.51 18.10
N VAL A 981 30.78 -33.76 18.53
CA VAL A 981 29.60 -34.21 19.28
C VAL A 981 30.07 -34.83 20.59
N GLY A 982 29.60 -34.27 21.72
CA GLY A 982 29.99 -34.70 23.06
C GLY A 982 28.79 -34.89 23.98
N SER A 983 28.76 -36.01 24.70
CA SER A 983 27.84 -36.28 25.80
C SER A 983 28.58 -36.71 27.06
N VAL A 984 28.17 -36.21 28.22
CA VAL A 984 28.80 -36.57 29.51
C VAL A 984 28.22 -37.86 30.09
N ALA A 985 26.90 -38.04 30.02
CA ALA A 985 26.19 -39.13 30.72
C ALA A 985 25.21 -39.91 29.83
N GLY A 986 24.94 -39.45 28.61
CA GLY A 986 23.96 -40.07 27.71
C GLY A 986 24.52 -40.48 26.36
N GLU A 987 23.67 -40.38 25.34
CA GLU A 987 23.97 -40.83 23.97
C GLU A 987 24.56 -39.69 23.14
N GLY A 988 25.60 -39.99 22.37
CA GLY A 988 26.16 -39.11 21.35
C GLY A 988 25.96 -39.70 19.97
N ARG A 989 25.29 -38.95 19.09
CA ARG A 989 25.01 -39.37 17.71
C ARG A 989 25.60 -38.41 16.69
N LEU A 990 26.38 -38.94 15.76
CA LEU A 990 27.06 -38.19 14.72
C LEU A 990 26.75 -38.76 13.33
N SER A 991 26.19 -37.94 12.43
CA SER A 991 25.83 -38.35 11.07
C SER A 991 26.50 -37.48 10.00
N PHE A 992 27.21 -38.13 9.07
CA PHE A 992 27.79 -37.56 7.86
C PHE A 992 27.24 -38.24 6.62
N LEU A 993 26.27 -37.62 5.96
CA LEU A 993 25.57 -38.25 4.84
C LEU A 993 25.55 -37.35 3.60
N TYR A 994 25.90 -37.92 2.43
CA TYR A 994 25.77 -37.25 1.13
C TYR A 994 26.53 -35.90 0.98
N ASN A 995 27.60 -35.69 1.74
CA ASN A 995 28.37 -34.44 1.65
C ASN A 995 29.38 -34.48 0.51
N GLN A 996 29.67 -33.31 -0.07
CA GLN A 996 30.68 -33.12 -1.12
C GLN A 996 31.75 -32.14 -0.61
N ALA A 997 33.00 -32.55 -0.66
CA ALA A 997 34.15 -31.74 -0.28
C ALA A 997 35.24 -31.83 -1.34
N SER A 998 35.74 -30.69 -1.80
CA SER A 998 36.85 -30.63 -2.76
C SER A 998 37.85 -29.55 -2.39
N GLY A 999 39.13 -29.72 -2.74
CA GLY A 999 40.15 -28.65 -2.69
C GLY A 999 40.50 -28.09 -1.30
N ASN A 1000 39.83 -28.51 -0.23
CA ASN A 1000 40.05 -28.03 1.13
C ASN A 1000 41.45 -28.43 1.64
N ALA A 1001 42.15 -27.51 2.30
CA ALA A 1001 43.59 -27.64 2.54
C ALA A 1001 43.97 -28.73 3.56
N SER A 1002 43.16 -28.98 4.60
CA SER A 1002 43.46 -30.00 5.63
C SER A 1002 42.72 -31.31 5.44
N GLY A 1003 41.53 -31.28 4.83
CA GLY A 1003 40.75 -32.48 4.55
C GLY A 1003 39.28 -32.22 4.23
N GLY A 1004 38.57 -33.26 3.82
CA GLY A 1004 37.16 -33.21 3.45
C GLY A 1004 36.24 -33.11 4.66
N GLY A 1005 36.21 -34.16 5.50
CA GLY A 1005 35.35 -34.23 6.69
C GLY A 1005 36.06 -34.74 7.94
N LEU A 1006 35.92 -34.02 9.07
CA LEU A 1006 36.42 -34.41 10.39
C LEU A 1006 35.25 -34.59 11.38
N GLY A 1007 35.02 -35.82 11.80
CA GLY A 1007 34.08 -36.17 12.87
C GLY A 1007 34.79 -36.49 14.18
N LEU A 1008 34.35 -35.86 15.26
CA LEU A 1008 34.83 -36.11 16.62
C LEU A 1008 33.62 -36.47 17.47
N LEU A 1009 33.62 -37.67 18.06
CA LEU A 1009 32.59 -38.14 18.99
C LEU A 1009 33.23 -38.48 20.34
N ASP A 1010 32.63 -38.01 21.43
CA ASP A 1010 32.99 -38.37 22.81
C ASP A 1010 31.73 -38.56 23.65
N ALA A 1011 31.33 -39.81 23.92
CA ALA A 1011 30.09 -40.11 24.66
C ALA A 1011 30.11 -41.49 25.32
N PRO A 1012 29.39 -41.73 26.45
CA PRO A 1012 29.22 -43.06 27.00
C PRO A 1012 28.70 -44.09 25.99
N VAL A 1013 27.61 -43.75 25.29
CA VAL A 1013 27.02 -44.53 24.21
C VAL A 1013 27.13 -43.73 22.91
N GLY A 1014 27.85 -44.27 21.93
CA GLY A 1014 28.08 -43.63 20.63
C GLY A 1014 27.36 -44.32 19.47
N ASP A 1015 26.68 -43.53 18.63
CA ASP A 1015 26.14 -43.95 17.33
C ASP A 1015 26.68 -43.05 16.21
N VAL A 1016 27.42 -43.63 15.27
CA VAL A 1016 28.02 -42.91 14.15
C VAL A 1016 27.54 -43.47 12.82
N GLU A 1017 27.04 -42.58 11.97
CA GLU A 1017 26.60 -42.90 10.63
C GLU A 1017 27.41 -42.10 9.60
N SER A 1018 28.11 -42.77 8.69
CA SER A 1018 28.87 -42.11 7.61
C SER A 1018 28.64 -42.80 6.28
N GLY A 1019 28.13 -42.08 5.27
CA GLY A 1019 27.76 -42.70 4.00
C GLY A 1019 27.50 -41.74 2.84
N TYR A 1020 27.78 -42.20 1.62
CA TYR A 1020 27.53 -41.46 0.38
C TYR A 1020 28.27 -40.12 0.26
N ASN A 1021 29.33 -39.93 1.03
CA ASN A 1021 30.15 -38.72 0.97
C ASN A 1021 31.16 -38.81 -0.19
N GLN A 1022 31.43 -37.67 -0.82
CA GLN A 1022 32.44 -37.47 -1.84
C GLN A 1022 33.50 -36.50 -1.32
N ALA A 1023 34.76 -36.91 -1.26
CA ALA A 1023 35.86 -36.05 -0.85
C ALA A 1023 37.06 -36.23 -1.78
N THR A 1024 37.52 -35.15 -2.42
CA THR A 1024 38.55 -35.20 -3.47
C THR A 1024 39.53 -34.04 -3.44
N ASP A 1025 40.77 -34.25 -3.90
CA ASP A 1025 41.79 -33.21 -4.10
C ASP A 1025 42.28 -32.54 -2.79
N HIS A 1026 42.35 -33.30 -1.69
CA HIS A 1026 42.91 -32.83 -0.41
C HIS A 1026 44.40 -33.16 -0.30
N LEU A 1027 45.25 -32.41 -1.01
CA LEU A 1027 46.70 -32.67 -1.13
C LEU A 1027 47.59 -31.85 -0.18
N GLY A 1028 47.03 -30.85 0.51
CA GLY A 1028 47.70 -30.03 1.51
C GLY A 1028 47.67 -30.64 2.92
N GLY A 1029 48.48 -30.12 3.86
CA GLY A 1029 48.38 -30.43 5.29
C GLY A 1029 48.36 -31.93 5.63
N ASP A 1030 47.42 -32.32 6.52
CA ASP A 1030 47.11 -33.72 6.85
C ASP A 1030 46.46 -34.47 5.67
N GLY A 1031 45.70 -33.76 4.83
CA GLY A 1031 45.20 -34.20 3.52
C GLY A 1031 44.26 -35.40 3.53
N PHE A 1032 43.36 -35.49 4.51
CA PHE A 1032 42.43 -36.63 4.62
C PHE A 1032 41.12 -36.41 3.85
N GLY A 1033 40.59 -37.46 3.20
CA GLY A 1033 39.23 -37.46 2.66
C GLY A 1033 38.20 -37.41 3.79
N GLN A 1034 38.28 -38.37 4.72
CA GLN A 1034 37.49 -38.37 5.95
C GLN A 1034 38.33 -38.82 7.16
N ARG A 1035 38.21 -38.12 8.28
CA ARG A 1035 38.80 -38.50 9.57
C ARG A 1035 37.70 -38.61 10.63
N LEU A 1036 37.72 -39.70 11.40
CA LEU A 1036 36.81 -39.95 12.50
C LEU A 1036 37.62 -40.28 13.76
N VAL A 1037 37.41 -39.54 14.84
CA VAL A 1037 37.98 -39.84 16.17
C VAL A 1037 36.82 -40.10 17.11
N LEU A 1038 36.67 -41.35 17.52
CA LEU A 1038 35.50 -41.85 18.22
C LEU A 1038 35.90 -42.38 19.58
N THR A 1039 35.46 -41.69 20.63
CA THR A 1039 35.68 -42.08 22.01
C THR A 1039 34.34 -42.49 22.60
N ALA A 1040 34.29 -43.69 23.18
CA ALA A 1040 33.13 -44.13 23.96
C ALA A 1040 33.56 -44.96 25.16
N THR A 1041 32.76 -44.95 26.23
CA THR A 1041 33.08 -45.68 27.47
C THR A 1041 32.21 -46.90 27.71
N GLU A 1042 31.03 -47.01 27.08
CA GLU A 1042 30.11 -48.16 27.22
C GLU A 1042 29.97 -48.95 25.91
N SER A 1043 29.39 -48.34 24.86
CA SER A 1043 29.23 -48.96 23.55
C SER A 1043 29.38 -47.98 22.40
N LEU A 1044 29.92 -48.44 21.28
CA LEU A 1044 30.07 -47.67 20.06
C LEU A 1044 29.56 -48.48 18.85
N GLU A 1045 28.58 -47.92 18.14
CA GLU A 1045 28.12 -48.42 16.85
C GLU A 1045 28.60 -47.48 15.74
N LEU A 1046 29.32 -48.03 14.76
CA LEU A 1046 29.72 -47.30 13.55
C LEU A 1046 29.13 -47.98 12.31
N ARG A 1047 28.23 -47.27 11.63
CA ARG A 1047 27.64 -47.66 10.35
C ARG A 1047 28.28 -46.89 9.21
N GLY A 1048 29.09 -47.58 8.42
CA GLY A 1048 29.73 -47.06 7.22
C GLY A 1048 29.02 -47.52 5.94
N PHE A 1049 28.62 -46.59 5.08
CA PHE A 1049 28.07 -46.87 3.75
C PHE A 1049 29.04 -46.40 2.64
N VAL A 1050 28.61 -46.49 1.38
CA VAL A 1050 29.40 -46.21 0.16
C VAL A 1050 29.97 -44.78 0.20
N ASN A 1051 31.25 -44.59 0.51
CA ASN A 1051 31.93 -43.29 0.37
C ASN A 1051 32.90 -43.31 -0.83
N ASP A 1052 33.11 -42.16 -1.44
CA ASP A 1052 34.02 -41.93 -2.56
C ASP A 1052 35.11 -40.93 -2.13
N LEU A 1053 36.27 -41.45 -1.71
CA LEU A 1053 37.34 -40.67 -1.07
C LEU A 1053 38.62 -40.70 -1.93
N GLN A 1054 38.50 -40.27 -3.20
CA GLN A 1054 39.57 -40.36 -4.21
C GLN A 1054 40.51 -39.14 -4.21
N ASP A 1055 41.72 -39.28 -4.74
CA ASP A 1055 42.65 -38.16 -4.94
C ASP A 1055 43.02 -37.37 -3.65
N ASN A 1056 43.17 -38.06 -2.51
CA ASN A 1056 43.54 -37.48 -1.22
C ASN A 1056 44.89 -38.01 -0.72
N ARG A 1057 45.55 -37.31 0.21
CA ARG A 1057 46.79 -37.82 0.86
C ARG A 1057 46.51 -39.04 1.75
N ILE A 1058 45.39 -39.02 2.48
CA ILE A 1058 44.88 -40.13 3.28
C ILE A 1058 43.41 -40.31 2.92
N GLY A 1059 42.97 -41.50 2.51
CA GLY A 1059 41.56 -41.72 2.17
C GLY A 1059 40.67 -41.63 3.41
N LEU A 1060 40.89 -42.53 4.37
CA LEU A 1060 40.15 -42.63 5.63
C LEU A 1060 41.11 -42.77 6.82
N ASP A 1061 40.93 -41.93 7.84
CA ASP A 1061 41.69 -41.96 9.11
C ASP A 1061 40.74 -42.16 10.29
N LEU A 1062 40.66 -43.39 10.80
CA LEU A 1062 39.75 -43.79 11.87
C LEU A 1062 40.52 -44.10 13.15
N THR A 1063 40.20 -43.38 14.23
CA THR A 1063 40.71 -43.63 15.58
C THR A 1063 39.54 -43.98 16.49
N VAL A 1064 39.65 -45.10 17.21
CA VAL A 1064 38.61 -45.59 18.14
C VAL A 1064 39.23 -45.85 19.52
N GLY A 1065 38.62 -45.29 20.56
CA GLY A 1065 39.06 -45.43 21.96
C GLY A 1065 39.78 -44.18 22.49
N ASP A 1066 40.03 -44.18 23.81
CA ASP A 1066 40.72 -43.08 24.50
C ASP A 1066 42.23 -43.39 24.64
N PRO A 1067 43.12 -42.57 24.04
CA PRO A 1067 44.57 -42.77 24.13
C PRO A 1067 45.15 -42.54 25.54
N VAL A 1068 44.38 -41.95 26.46
CA VAL A 1068 44.77 -41.61 27.83
C VAL A 1068 44.29 -42.66 28.83
N VAL A 1069 43.07 -43.21 28.66
CA VAL A 1069 42.48 -44.22 29.55
C VAL A 1069 41.93 -45.39 28.74
N PRO A 1070 42.61 -46.55 28.70
CA PRO A 1070 42.11 -47.71 27.98
C PRO A 1070 40.87 -48.31 28.66
N VAL A 1071 39.67 -48.09 28.10
CA VAL A 1071 38.40 -48.65 28.58
C VAL A 1071 37.96 -49.82 27.67
N PRO A 1072 37.43 -50.94 28.20
CA PRO A 1072 36.83 -51.97 27.35
C PRO A 1072 35.50 -51.47 26.78
N VAL A 1073 35.44 -51.30 25.45
CA VAL A 1073 34.26 -50.82 24.71
C VAL A 1073 33.70 -51.95 23.84
N THR A 1074 32.37 -52.13 23.83
CA THR A 1074 31.73 -53.00 22.84
C THR A 1074 31.65 -52.24 21.51
N PHE A 1075 32.39 -52.67 20.51
CA PHE A 1075 32.54 -51.99 19.22
C PHE A 1075 31.94 -52.84 18.08
N ASN A 1076 30.91 -52.33 17.41
CA ASN A 1076 30.35 -52.94 16.22
C ASN A 1076 30.63 -52.06 14.99
N LEU A 1077 31.29 -52.65 14.00
CA LEU A 1077 31.67 -52.00 12.75
C LEU A 1077 30.95 -52.67 11.58
N VAL A 1078 30.08 -51.92 10.90
CA VAL A 1078 29.32 -52.43 9.75
C VAL A 1078 29.65 -51.60 8.52
N PHE A 1079 30.34 -52.20 7.55
CA PHE A 1079 30.59 -51.60 6.23
C PHE A 1079 29.77 -52.28 5.14
N SER A 1080 29.25 -51.51 4.17
CA SER A 1080 28.59 -52.05 2.98
C SER A 1080 29.57 -52.28 1.81
N SER A 1081 29.22 -53.20 0.90
CA SER A 1081 30.13 -53.86 -0.04
C SER A 1081 30.66 -53.04 -1.23
N VAL A 1082 30.53 -51.71 -1.23
CA VAL A 1082 30.75 -50.86 -2.43
C VAL A 1082 31.57 -49.57 -2.17
N CYS A 1083 32.28 -49.44 -1.05
CA CYS A 1083 33.21 -48.31 -0.84
C CYS A 1083 34.33 -48.29 -1.90
N ARG A 1084 34.55 -47.13 -2.52
CA ARG A 1084 35.70 -46.87 -3.42
C ARG A 1084 36.71 -46.01 -2.68
N LEU A 1085 37.82 -46.65 -2.32
CA LEU A 1085 38.95 -46.02 -1.64
C LEU A 1085 40.12 -46.04 -2.62
N ASP A 1086 40.83 -44.92 -2.74
CA ASP A 1086 42.07 -44.91 -3.52
C ASP A 1086 43.23 -45.55 -2.74
N ASN A 1087 44.24 -45.97 -3.48
CA ASN A 1087 45.21 -47.00 -3.13
C ASN A 1087 46.33 -46.54 -2.17
N GLN A 1088 46.12 -45.52 -1.34
CA GLN A 1088 47.11 -45.04 -0.37
C GLN A 1088 46.42 -44.66 0.96
N ASP A 1089 46.65 -45.52 1.96
CA ASP A 1089 46.43 -45.34 3.40
C ASP A 1089 44.98 -45.23 3.91
N VAL A 1090 44.43 -46.39 4.32
CA VAL A 1090 43.40 -46.47 5.35
C VAL A 1090 44.10 -46.65 6.69
N ASN A 1091 44.01 -45.65 7.56
CA ASN A 1091 44.57 -45.73 8.91
C ASN A 1091 43.49 -46.14 9.89
N LEU A 1092 43.70 -47.27 10.58
CA LEU A 1092 42.86 -47.70 11.69
C LEU A 1092 43.70 -47.78 12.96
N ARG A 1093 43.39 -46.93 13.93
CA ARG A 1093 44.02 -46.93 15.26
C ARG A 1093 42.98 -47.32 16.30
N TYR A 1094 43.32 -48.32 17.11
CA TYR A 1094 42.51 -48.70 18.27
C TYR A 1094 43.34 -48.55 19.55
N ASP A 1095 42.92 -47.61 20.40
CA ASP A 1095 43.61 -47.24 21.63
C ASP A 1095 42.92 -47.86 22.87
N GLY A 1096 42.64 -49.18 22.81
CA GLY A 1096 42.06 -49.94 23.93
C GLY A 1096 43.07 -50.86 24.66
N PRO A 1097 42.67 -51.48 25.78
CA PRO A 1097 43.55 -52.37 26.53
C PRO A 1097 43.90 -53.63 25.71
N ALA A 1098 45.19 -54.00 25.64
CA ALA A 1098 45.73 -55.08 24.80
C ALA A 1098 45.11 -56.49 25.01
N ALA A 1099 44.27 -56.67 26.04
CA ALA A 1099 43.58 -57.92 26.36
C ALA A 1099 42.08 -57.90 26.00
N ALA A 1100 41.54 -56.79 25.53
CA ALA A 1100 40.19 -56.73 24.98
C ALA A 1100 40.25 -57.21 23.52
N PRO A 1101 39.65 -58.36 23.16
CA PRO A 1101 39.53 -58.73 21.76
C PRO A 1101 38.72 -57.64 21.07
N LEU A 1102 39.26 -57.11 19.96
CA LEU A 1102 38.44 -56.40 18.98
C LEU A 1102 37.46 -57.45 18.43
N ASP A 1103 36.26 -57.59 19.01
CA ASP A 1103 35.15 -58.38 18.41
C ASP A 1103 34.61 -57.59 17.20
N ALA A 1104 35.50 -57.29 16.26
CA ALA A 1104 35.13 -56.78 14.96
C ALA A 1104 34.42 -57.92 14.23
N ARG A 1105 33.11 -58.03 14.45
CA ARG A 1105 32.20 -58.79 13.58
C ARG A 1105 32.03 -58.02 12.27
N GLY A 1106 33.15 -57.76 11.60
CA GLY A 1106 33.23 -57.01 10.37
C GLY A 1106 33.09 -57.96 9.19
N ASN A 1107 31.94 -57.92 8.52
CA ASN A 1107 31.89 -58.35 7.13
C ASN A 1107 32.66 -57.31 6.31
N TRP A 1108 33.97 -57.51 6.14
CA TRP A 1108 34.78 -56.73 5.18
C TRP A 1108 34.53 -57.26 3.77
N TRP A 1109 33.80 -56.49 2.96
CA TRP A 1109 33.53 -56.84 1.57
C TRP A 1109 33.88 -55.64 0.69
N GLY A 1110 34.92 -55.74 -0.12
CA GLY A 1110 35.34 -54.66 -1.01
C GLY A 1110 36.37 -55.13 -2.04
N GLN A 1111 36.40 -54.50 -3.22
CA GLN A 1111 37.52 -54.62 -4.14
C GLN A 1111 38.67 -53.78 -3.60
N PHE A 1112 39.49 -54.36 -2.73
CA PHE A 1112 40.80 -53.79 -2.43
C PHE A 1112 41.67 -53.90 -3.70
N PRO A 1113 42.37 -52.84 -4.11
CA PRO A 1113 43.42 -52.97 -5.12
C PRO A 1113 44.47 -53.98 -4.61
N PRO A 1114 45.26 -54.62 -5.49
CA PRO A 1114 46.15 -55.72 -5.12
C PRO A 1114 47.34 -55.36 -4.19
N ASP A 1115 47.42 -54.15 -3.62
CA ASP A 1115 48.51 -53.72 -2.73
C ASP A 1115 48.11 -52.57 -1.75
N PRO A 1116 47.10 -52.72 -0.85
CA PRO A 1116 46.83 -51.71 0.15
C PRO A 1116 47.70 -51.96 1.38
N ALA A 1117 48.47 -50.96 1.81
CA ALA A 1117 49.04 -50.95 3.16
C ALA A 1117 47.91 -50.70 4.17
N LEU A 1118 47.16 -51.73 4.53
CA LEU A 1118 46.25 -51.66 5.68
C LEU A 1118 47.10 -51.66 6.96
N ILE A 1119 47.34 -50.48 7.52
CA ILE A 1119 48.08 -50.33 8.78
C ILE A 1119 47.07 -50.34 9.92
N VAL A 1120 46.89 -51.51 10.54
CA VAL A 1120 46.14 -51.66 11.80
C VAL A 1120 47.13 -51.58 12.96
N GLN A 1121 47.05 -50.50 13.75
CA GLN A 1121 47.81 -50.34 14.98
C GLN A 1121 46.90 -50.62 16.18
N VAL A 1122 47.23 -51.66 16.96
CA VAL A 1122 46.50 -52.08 18.18
C VAL A 1122 47.49 -52.06 19.34
N GLY A 1123 47.56 -50.94 20.06
CA GLY A 1123 48.57 -50.76 21.11
C GLY A 1123 50.01 -51.05 20.64
N ALA A 1124 50.87 -51.54 21.53
CA ALA A 1124 52.30 -51.76 21.28
C ALA A 1124 52.65 -52.92 20.29
N GLY A 1125 51.70 -53.38 19.46
CA GLY A 1125 51.91 -54.43 18.46
C GLY A 1125 51.16 -54.15 17.16
N THR A 1126 51.81 -54.46 16.04
CA THR A 1126 51.21 -54.43 14.69
C THR A 1126 50.51 -55.76 14.43
N ILE A 1127 49.24 -55.74 14.00
CA ILE A 1127 48.56 -56.94 13.50
C ILE A 1127 48.84 -57.05 11.99
N ASP A 1128 49.33 -58.21 11.55
CA ASP A 1128 49.46 -58.53 10.13
C ASP A 1128 48.09 -58.86 9.52
N SER A 1129 47.82 -58.30 8.35
CA SER A 1129 46.55 -58.36 7.60
C SER A 1129 46.02 -59.78 7.27
N SER A 1130 46.75 -60.85 7.61
CA SER A 1130 46.42 -62.23 7.28
C SER A 1130 45.36 -62.90 8.17
N ASP A 1131 44.96 -62.30 9.29
CA ASP A 1131 44.02 -62.91 10.26
C ASP A 1131 42.54 -62.50 10.06
N ALA A 1132 42.23 -61.65 9.08
CA ALA A 1132 40.86 -61.31 8.71
C ALA A 1132 40.28 -62.34 7.71
N GLN A 1133 39.60 -63.38 8.19
CA GLN A 1133 38.87 -64.33 7.33
C GLN A 1133 37.45 -63.79 7.03
N PRO A 1134 37.03 -63.69 5.75
CA PRO A 1134 35.66 -63.36 5.40
C PRO A 1134 34.73 -64.56 5.62
N ASP A 1135 33.64 -64.37 6.37
CA ASP A 1135 32.57 -65.36 6.46
C ASP A 1135 31.72 -65.39 5.17
N PRO A 1136 31.25 -66.57 4.73
CA PRO A 1136 30.47 -66.69 3.50
C PRO A 1136 29.06 -66.10 3.66
N PRO A 1137 28.45 -65.60 2.56
CA PRO A 1137 27.18 -64.88 2.61
C PRO A 1137 26.02 -65.82 2.97
N PRO A 1138 24.98 -65.35 3.69
CA PRO A 1138 23.74 -66.10 3.84
C PRO A 1138 23.05 -66.25 2.47
N VAL A 1139 22.69 -67.48 2.13
CA VAL A 1139 22.00 -67.92 0.90
C VAL A 1139 20.53 -67.41 0.93
N PRO A 1140 19.93 -67.02 -0.22
CA PRO A 1140 19.03 -65.86 -0.35
C PRO A 1140 17.64 -65.97 0.28
#